data_AF-A0A024TCZ7-F1
#
_entry.id   AF-A0A024TCZ7-F1
#
_cell.length_a   1.000
_cell.length_b   1.000
_cell.length_c   1.000
_cell.angle_alpha   90.00
_cell.angle_beta   90.00
_cell.angle_gamma   90.00
#
_symmetry.space_group_name_H-M   'P 1'
#
loop_
_entity.id
_entity.type
_entity.pdbx_description
1 polymer ?
#
loop_
_entity_poly.entity_id
_entity_poly.type
_entity_poly.pdbx_seq_one_letter_code
_entity_poly.pdbx_strand_id
1 'polypeptide(L)'
;MATRQWRRQGAALLVLLACACRSVGSFYTEDFEQFFAGINSYCDANNTTTDIDQRHRRLAATSNLSSFRSVIEHGFRGRSNSAIVSVASVEECASLCVMDALCLSFDVEAGTCYIAHTDRYAFPDDMMSRPGSTYYEWQVPAASPTFEPNGGVFTTLTSIRMFTPTRAAAMYYQVLATNGTVVVDYSRTSSDKAIVLPEIPCYVQAYSTKVGLEDSPIAKSNLFDIRASKYMYLIPFYNGDDFHGKLTRIKLDVKGKKRPRPSLVLEFTDLDTYMGIGPFPNQVQVLDLTSLDSRLAGFYDGFSVVTTTAYVNVSLESYNDLSRWTLIEATTYRVNPGNKIFNSNVQMNEEHLYLAPFINGAGYSGLITKVYLRAFDGASLPPFSPAVHRTLDLTQLDPDLTGFGSCFTRNNFGYFVQRKNDNGLGGKVVRVDLSKFHKPPAVAATVLDLELTDSRLVGFGGAFVYGKYAYLTPLDRNRVGLEVNPNYKYFPTPTSSIMARIDLDDFSTVDIVDLATLHPKFARGYFGGFTVNAFAYFVPYMWTANDLSPAVNPYHGVIARVNLLTLAIDSLDLTLVDPSLKGFMRGFAFGKYAIFVPHKNGPHNATPRRLNSSQKQHFGKIVRVNTDMFSPDGVEVLDLTKTLRTQIPNMPDVELRGFLGGGASGQYGFFVPYFNGVRFAGKVVRVNLGTFNRVQVLDITQVDDTLRGFSGAVMSALPEPLDTSMWNWTIPEGTRAAYTFIHEENA
;
A
#
# COMPACT_ATOMS: atom_id res chain seq x y z
N MET A 1 -49.09 28.47 -49.02
CA MET A 1 -50.42 27.93 -48.65
C MET A 1 -50.24 27.16 -47.36
N ALA A 2 -50.53 27.78 -46.21
CA ALA A 2 -51.74 27.56 -45.40
C ALA A 2 -51.79 26.10 -44.87
N THR A 3 -51.82 25.77 -43.57
CA THR A 3 -52.28 26.50 -42.36
C THR A 3 -51.93 25.69 -41.09
N ARG A 4 -51.51 26.40 -40.02
CA ARG A 4 -51.87 26.31 -38.56
C ARG A 4 -52.31 24.94 -37.96
N GLN A 5 -52.06 24.51 -36.71
CA GLN A 5 -51.49 25.02 -35.43
C GLN A 5 -51.90 23.90 -34.41
N TRP A 6 -51.10 23.38 -33.46
CA TRP A 6 -51.04 23.79 -32.04
C TRP A 6 -50.10 22.86 -31.21
N ARG A 7 -49.24 23.53 -30.42
CA ARG A 7 -48.60 23.24 -29.12
C ARG A 7 -47.71 22.00 -28.83
N ARG A 8 -46.42 22.35 -28.66
CA ARG A 8 -45.41 21.75 -27.77
C ARG A 8 -45.70 22.09 -26.30
N GLN A 9 -45.41 21.17 -25.37
CA GLN A 9 -44.46 21.28 -24.24
C GLN A 9 -44.77 20.30 -23.10
N GLY A 10 -43.71 19.72 -22.54
CA GLY A 10 -43.68 18.85 -21.36
C GLY A 10 -42.70 17.70 -21.55
N ALA A 11 -41.70 17.43 -20.72
CA ALA A 11 -40.98 18.17 -19.69
C ALA A 11 -39.74 17.29 -19.40
N ALA A 12 -38.54 17.82 -19.64
CA ALA A 12 -37.31 17.20 -19.18
C ALA A 12 -36.26 18.28 -18.86
N LEU A 13 -35.55 18.03 -17.75
CA LEU A 13 -34.30 18.61 -17.27
C LEU A 13 -34.33 19.74 -16.21
N LEU A 14 -33.84 19.33 -15.03
CA LEU A 14 -32.81 19.92 -14.17
C LEU A 14 -32.93 21.36 -13.65
N VAL A 15 -33.07 21.46 -12.32
CA VAL A 15 -32.04 21.92 -11.36
C VAL A 15 -31.01 22.93 -11.90
N LEU A 16 -31.15 24.19 -11.49
CA LEU A 16 -30.07 25.14 -11.19
C LEU A 16 -30.66 26.44 -10.63
N LEU A 17 -30.44 26.74 -9.35
CA LEU A 17 -29.96 28.05 -8.86
C LEU A 17 -30.04 28.14 -7.33
N ALA A 18 -28.87 28.21 -6.71
CA ALA A 18 -28.65 28.87 -5.43
C ALA A 18 -28.41 30.37 -5.66
N CYS A 19 -28.76 31.18 -4.65
CA CYS A 19 -28.29 32.53 -4.36
C CYS A 19 -28.50 33.66 -5.39
N ALA A 20 -29.52 34.49 -5.15
CA ALA A 20 -29.43 35.93 -5.36
C ALA A 20 -30.29 36.65 -4.30
N CYS A 21 -29.64 37.43 -3.43
CA CYS A 21 -30.30 38.31 -2.47
C CYS A 21 -30.26 39.75 -3.02
N ARG A 22 -31.34 40.51 -2.76
CA ARG A 22 -31.65 41.95 -3.03
C ARG A 22 -32.32 42.29 -4.37
N SER A 23 -33.60 42.67 -4.30
CA SER A 23 -34.03 44.08 -4.38
C SER A 23 -35.53 44.23 -4.10
N VAL A 24 -35.88 45.42 -3.61
CA VAL A 24 -37.17 45.88 -3.06
C VAL A 24 -38.27 45.90 -4.13
N GLY A 25 -39.50 45.54 -3.75
CA GLY A 25 -40.68 45.74 -4.61
C GLY A 25 -41.96 45.12 -4.03
N SER A 26 -42.67 45.91 -3.24
CA SER A 26 -43.98 45.66 -2.64
C SER A 26 -45.05 45.37 -3.69
N PHE A 27 -45.78 44.25 -3.57
CA PHE A 27 -47.17 44.11 -4.02
C PHE A 27 -47.93 43.17 -3.08
N TYR A 28 -48.91 43.75 -2.38
CA TYR A 28 -49.90 43.09 -1.54
C TYR A 28 -51.01 42.47 -2.41
N THR A 29 -51.38 41.21 -2.14
CA THR A 29 -52.75 40.67 -2.32
C THR A 29 -52.99 39.55 -1.32
N GLU A 30 -54.10 39.62 -0.58
CA GLU A 30 -54.40 38.95 0.70
C GLU A 30 -54.89 37.48 0.64
N ASP A 31 -54.83 36.76 -0.48
CA ASP A 31 -55.48 35.44 -0.60
C ASP A 31 -54.53 34.21 -0.66
N PHE A 32 -53.39 34.25 0.05
CA PHE A 32 -52.40 33.16 0.07
C PHE A 32 -51.94 32.70 1.46
N GLU A 33 -52.65 33.05 2.55
CA GLU A 33 -52.18 32.79 3.93
C GLU A 33 -52.69 31.50 4.59
N GLN A 34 -53.67 30.77 4.04
CA GLN A 34 -54.23 29.59 4.74
C GLN A 34 -53.62 28.23 4.38
N PHE A 35 -52.69 28.16 3.43
CA PHE A 35 -52.01 26.89 3.07
C PHE A 35 -50.53 26.83 3.50
N PHE A 36 -49.92 27.95 3.89
CA PHE A 36 -48.49 28.04 4.27
C PHE A 36 -48.21 28.21 5.78
N ALA A 37 -49.25 28.31 6.62
CA ALA A 37 -49.08 28.44 8.06
C ALA A 37 -48.46 27.20 8.74
N GLY A 38 -48.45 26.04 8.07
CA GLY A 38 -47.86 24.79 8.60
C GLY A 38 -46.41 24.51 8.19
N ILE A 39 -45.80 25.31 7.30
CA ILE A 39 -44.47 25.01 6.72
C ILE A 39 -43.43 26.08 7.12
N ASN A 40 -43.85 27.30 7.44
CA ASN A 40 -42.94 28.41 7.78
C ASN A 40 -42.36 28.38 9.21
N SER A 41 -42.71 27.41 10.06
CA SER A 41 -42.07 27.23 11.38
C SER A 41 -40.77 26.43 11.33
N TYR A 42 -40.37 25.90 10.16
CA TYR A 42 -39.30 24.90 10.06
C TYR A 42 -38.03 25.36 9.33
N CYS A 43 -38.02 26.59 8.80
CA CYS A 43 -36.84 27.18 8.17
C CYS A 43 -36.29 28.32 9.03
N ASP A 44 -35.32 28.01 9.90
CA ASP A 44 -34.42 29.00 10.52
C ASP A 44 -33.56 29.65 9.40
N ALA A 45 -34.14 30.60 8.67
CA ALA A 45 -33.48 31.31 7.58
C ALA A 45 -32.55 32.45 8.05
N ASN A 46 -32.41 32.67 9.37
CA ASN A 46 -31.57 33.74 9.92
C ASN A 46 -30.64 33.20 11.00
N ASN A 47 -29.51 32.59 10.59
CA ASN A 47 -28.36 32.48 11.47
C ASN A 47 -27.57 33.82 11.46
N THR A 48 -28.27 34.92 11.74
CA THR A 48 -27.67 36.19 12.13
C THR A 48 -27.74 36.26 13.65
N THR A 49 -26.58 36.46 14.26
CA THR A 49 -26.21 36.29 15.67
C THR A 49 -26.96 37.11 16.73
N THR A 50 -28.21 37.55 16.51
CA THR A 50 -28.93 38.40 17.49
C THR A 50 -30.46 38.22 17.56
N ASP A 51 -31.01 37.02 17.32
CA ASP A 51 -32.43 36.78 17.67
C ASP A 51 -32.57 35.56 18.60
N ILE A 52 -32.91 35.83 19.87
CA ILE A 52 -33.01 34.83 20.94
C ILE A 52 -34.48 34.39 21.03
N ASP A 53 -34.89 33.40 20.23
CA ASP A 53 -36.08 32.62 20.59
C ASP A 53 -35.73 31.78 21.82
N GLN A 54 -36.36 32.09 22.96
CA GLN A 54 -36.10 31.43 24.23
C GLN A 54 -36.43 29.93 24.22
N ARG A 55 -37.13 29.43 23.18
CA ARG A 55 -37.48 28.01 22.99
C ARG A 55 -36.35 27.14 22.45
N HIS A 56 -35.23 27.72 22.04
CA HIS A 56 -34.09 26.99 21.45
C HIS A 56 -32.75 27.45 22.08
N ARG A 57 -32.42 26.98 23.28
CA ARG A 57 -31.15 27.31 23.94
C ARG A 57 -30.09 26.23 23.75
N ARG A 58 -28.85 26.64 23.45
CA ARG A 58 -27.65 25.85 23.75
C ARG A 58 -27.47 25.87 25.28
N LEU A 59 -27.49 24.70 25.91
CA LEU A 59 -27.42 24.60 27.37
C LEU A 59 -25.97 24.80 27.83
N ALA A 60 -25.74 25.86 28.62
CA ALA A 60 -24.43 26.19 29.19
C ALA A 60 -24.16 25.30 30.42
N ALA A 61 -23.72 24.06 30.19
CA ALA A 61 -23.26 23.16 31.24
C ALA A 61 -21.99 22.43 30.80
N THR A 62 -21.11 22.08 31.74
CA THR A 62 -19.90 21.25 31.52
C THR A 62 -20.23 19.76 31.36
N SER A 63 -21.39 19.43 30.79
CA SER A 63 -21.99 18.10 30.71
C SER A 63 -22.31 17.70 29.27
N ASN A 64 -22.56 16.41 28.99
CA ASN A 64 -22.82 15.90 27.63
C ASN A 64 -24.04 16.55 26.98
N LEU A 65 -25.01 16.97 27.80
CA LEU A 65 -26.22 17.69 27.36
C LEU A 65 -25.91 19.02 26.63
N SER A 66 -24.77 19.66 26.89
CA SER A 66 -24.34 20.88 26.19
C SER A 66 -24.05 20.68 24.70
N SER A 67 -23.86 19.43 24.28
CA SER A 67 -23.70 19.05 22.88
C SER A 67 -25.02 19.13 22.10
N PHE A 68 -26.14 19.37 22.78
CA PHE A 68 -27.48 19.35 22.23
C PHE A 68 -28.22 20.67 22.41
N ARG A 69 -29.13 20.97 21.47
CA ARG A 69 -30.16 22.00 21.60
C ARG A 69 -31.46 21.32 21.97
N SER A 70 -32.14 21.84 22.99
CA SER A 70 -33.51 21.44 23.30
C SER A 70 -34.48 22.09 22.32
N VAL A 71 -35.48 21.34 21.88
CA VAL A 71 -36.61 21.80 21.07
C VAL A 71 -37.89 21.48 21.84
N ILE A 72 -38.44 22.53 22.44
CA ILE A 72 -39.59 22.41 23.35
C ILE A 72 -40.88 22.21 22.54
N GLU A 73 -41.85 21.52 23.12
CA GLU A 73 -43.16 21.22 22.52
C GLU A 73 -43.08 20.36 21.26
N HIS A 74 -41.98 19.62 21.11
CA HIS A 74 -41.74 18.67 20.04
C HIS A 74 -41.14 17.40 20.62
N GLY A 75 -41.40 16.27 19.97
CA GLY A 75 -40.87 14.98 20.36
C GLY A 75 -41.07 13.95 19.26
N PHE A 76 -40.38 12.82 19.37
CA PHE A 76 -40.49 11.73 18.39
C PHE A 76 -40.77 10.41 19.11
N ARG A 77 -41.71 9.61 18.57
CA ARG A 77 -42.03 8.28 19.09
C ARG A 77 -42.45 7.34 17.97
N GLY A 78 -41.89 6.13 17.94
CA GLY A 78 -42.32 5.07 17.04
C GLY A 78 -41.23 4.68 16.05
N ARG A 79 -41.52 4.79 14.74
CA ARG A 79 -40.72 4.17 13.66
C ARG A 79 -39.24 4.58 13.63
N SER A 80 -38.91 5.73 14.22
CA SER A 80 -37.55 6.30 14.21
C SER A 80 -36.81 6.13 15.53
N ASN A 81 -37.39 5.40 16.48
CA ASN A 81 -36.72 4.99 17.70
C ASN A 81 -35.70 3.88 17.36
N SER A 82 -34.42 4.19 17.51
CA SER A 82 -33.35 3.21 17.40
C SER A 82 -33.13 2.46 18.71
N ALA A 83 -33.34 3.13 19.85
CA ALA A 83 -33.30 2.51 21.18
C ALA A 83 -34.28 3.18 22.15
N ILE A 84 -34.77 2.41 23.13
CA ILE A 84 -35.65 2.87 24.20
C ILE A 84 -35.09 2.33 25.52
N VAL A 85 -34.71 3.21 26.43
CA VAL A 85 -34.00 2.85 27.66
C VAL A 85 -34.58 3.63 28.85
N SER A 86 -34.76 3.00 30.00
CA SER A 86 -35.13 3.71 31.22
C SER A 86 -33.94 4.51 31.75
N VAL A 87 -34.15 5.77 32.09
CA VAL A 87 -33.12 6.69 32.60
C VAL A 87 -33.63 7.46 33.80
N ALA A 88 -32.74 7.82 34.72
CA ALA A 88 -33.06 8.64 35.89
C ALA A 88 -33.03 10.14 35.57
N SER A 89 -32.38 10.54 34.47
CA SER A 89 -32.25 11.96 34.10
C SER A 89 -32.05 12.18 32.58
N VAL A 90 -32.24 13.42 32.14
CA VAL A 90 -31.96 13.85 30.77
C VAL A 90 -30.46 13.74 30.44
N GLU A 91 -29.58 14.02 31.42
CA GLU A 91 -28.13 13.92 31.25
C GLU A 91 -27.66 12.49 31.00
N GLU A 92 -28.31 11.51 31.63
CA GLU A 92 -28.05 10.10 31.38
C GLU A 92 -28.44 9.71 29.94
N CYS A 93 -29.58 10.20 29.45
CA CYS A 93 -29.99 10.01 28.05
C CYS A 93 -29.03 10.69 27.07
N ALA A 94 -28.57 11.92 27.38
CA ALA A 94 -27.55 12.61 26.58
C ALA A 94 -26.24 11.81 26.53
N SER A 95 -25.82 11.23 27.65
CA SER A 95 -24.62 10.39 27.72
C SER A 95 -24.76 9.10 26.91
N LEU A 96 -25.94 8.45 26.96
CA LEU A 96 -26.24 7.29 26.11
C LEU A 96 -26.19 7.67 24.62
N CYS A 97 -26.77 8.81 24.25
CA CYS A 97 -26.71 9.32 22.87
C CYS A 97 -25.27 9.66 22.44
N VAL A 98 -24.45 10.26 23.31
CA VAL A 98 -23.02 10.52 23.01
C VAL A 98 -22.25 9.22 22.80
N MET A 99 -22.57 8.14 23.53
CA MET A 99 -21.94 6.83 23.34
C MET A 99 -22.42 6.11 22.06
N ASP A 100 -23.68 6.27 21.67
CA ASP A 100 -24.21 5.71 20.42
C ASP A 100 -23.74 6.54 19.22
N ALA A 101 -22.79 6.02 18.44
CA ALA A 101 -22.19 6.71 17.29
C ALA A 101 -23.19 7.11 16.18
N LEU A 102 -24.40 6.55 16.17
CA LEU A 102 -25.44 6.88 15.18
C LEU A 102 -26.50 7.83 15.73
N CYS A 103 -26.53 8.10 17.04
CA CYS A 103 -27.54 8.98 17.63
C CYS A 103 -27.40 10.41 17.08
N LEU A 104 -28.51 10.95 16.56
CA LEU A 104 -28.59 12.33 16.05
C LEU A 104 -29.51 13.19 16.91
N SER A 105 -30.48 12.57 17.58
CA SER A 105 -31.38 13.22 18.52
C SER A 105 -31.89 12.24 19.58
N PHE A 106 -32.34 12.77 20.72
CA PHE A 106 -32.99 11.98 21.77
C PHE A 106 -34.18 12.72 22.38
N ASP A 107 -35.15 12.00 22.92
CA ASP A 107 -36.32 12.54 23.65
C ASP A 107 -36.40 11.88 25.03
N VAL A 108 -36.84 12.61 26.06
CA VAL A 108 -36.95 12.10 27.43
C VAL A 108 -38.31 12.43 28.01
N GLU A 109 -39.05 11.40 28.41
CA GLU A 109 -40.35 11.56 29.05
C GLU A 109 -40.59 10.47 30.11
N ALA A 110 -41.10 10.88 31.28
CA ALA A 110 -41.48 9.97 32.36
C ALA A 110 -40.39 8.93 32.74
N GLY A 111 -39.11 9.33 32.73
CA GLY A 111 -37.98 8.45 33.03
C GLY A 111 -37.64 7.45 31.91
N THR A 112 -38.12 7.69 30.69
CA THR A 112 -37.78 6.90 29.50
C THR A 112 -37.05 7.77 28.49
N CYS A 113 -35.89 7.30 28.03
CA CYS A 113 -35.06 7.88 26.99
C CYS A 113 -35.37 7.19 25.65
N TYR A 114 -35.67 7.99 24.64
CA TYR A 114 -35.85 7.56 23.25
C TYR A 114 -34.68 8.09 22.43
N ILE A 115 -33.90 7.20 21.82
CA ILE A 115 -32.76 7.55 20.97
C ILE A 115 -33.16 7.39 19.51
N ALA A 116 -32.85 8.39 18.67
CA ALA A 116 -33.04 8.33 17.23
C ALA A 116 -31.72 8.47 16.48
N HIS A 117 -31.55 7.65 15.44
CA HIS A 117 -30.48 7.81 14.43
C HIS A 117 -30.85 8.79 13.32
N THR A 118 -31.87 9.60 13.55
CA THR A 118 -32.33 10.68 12.67
C THR A 118 -32.43 12.00 13.42
N ASP A 119 -32.47 13.09 12.66
CA ASP A 119 -32.84 14.41 13.10
C ASP A 119 -33.95 14.98 12.22
N ARG A 120 -34.38 16.20 12.54
CA ARG A 120 -35.45 16.91 11.84
C ARG A 120 -35.10 17.28 10.39
N TYR A 121 -33.83 17.23 10.00
CA TYR A 121 -33.40 17.56 8.63
C TYR A 121 -33.48 16.34 7.71
N ALA A 122 -33.27 15.14 8.26
CA ALA A 122 -33.40 13.89 7.52
C ALA A 122 -34.86 13.41 7.46
N PHE A 123 -35.60 13.47 8.58
CA PHE A 123 -37.00 13.02 8.67
C PHE A 123 -37.83 13.99 9.51
N PRO A 124 -38.24 15.16 8.95
CA PRO A 124 -39.01 16.17 9.69
C PRO A 124 -40.37 15.66 10.17
N ASP A 125 -41.00 14.75 9.42
CA ASP A 125 -42.33 14.20 9.73
C ASP A 125 -42.35 13.40 11.04
N ASP A 126 -41.21 12.91 11.52
CA ASP A 126 -41.10 12.20 12.79
C ASP A 126 -40.91 13.14 14.00
N MET A 127 -40.50 14.39 13.74
CA MET A 127 -40.19 15.42 14.74
C MET A 127 -41.37 16.37 14.91
N MET A 128 -42.50 15.81 15.37
CA MET A 128 -43.79 16.50 15.43
C MET A 128 -43.98 17.32 16.70
N SER A 129 -44.86 18.33 16.62
CA SER A 129 -45.30 19.07 17.79
C SER A 129 -46.04 18.16 18.77
N ARG A 130 -45.61 18.19 20.03
CA ARG A 130 -46.16 17.46 21.17
C ARG A 130 -46.08 18.34 22.41
N PRO A 131 -47.22 18.88 22.86
CA PRO A 131 -47.28 19.67 24.09
C PRO A 131 -46.74 18.89 25.28
N GLY A 132 -45.75 19.45 25.99
CA GLY A 132 -45.12 18.83 27.16
C GLY A 132 -43.93 17.92 26.88
N SER A 133 -43.61 17.61 25.62
CA SER A 133 -42.39 16.88 25.24
C SER A 133 -41.25 17.86 24.92
N THR A 134 -40.01 17.40 25.05
CA THR A 134 -38.82 18.15 24.64
C THR A 134 -37.78 17.16 24.14
N TYR A 135 -37.53 17.18 22.84
CA TYR A 135 -36.41 16.44 22.28
C TYR A 135 -35.16 17.33 22.20
N TYR A 136 -34.02 16.66 22.09
CA TYR A 136 -32.69 17.25 22.09
C TYR A 136 -31.98 16.83 20.81
N GLU A 137 -31.55 17.79 20.00
CA GLU A 137 -30.82 17.56 18.75
C GLU A 137 -29.34 17.92 18.86
N TRP A 138 -28.48 17.14 18.20
CA TRP A 138 -27.05 17.38 18.19
C TRP A 138 -26.70 18.74 17.56
N GLN A 139 -25.85 19.53 18.22
CA GLN A 139 -25.53 20.91 17.82
C GLN A 139 -24.04 21.27 17.90
N VAL A 140 -23.13 20.30 18.10
CA VAL A 140 -21.68 20.57 18.03
C VAL A 140 -21.30 20.91 16.57
N PRO A 141 -20.50 21.96 16.29
CA PRO A 141 -20.07 22.26 14.93
C PRO A 141 -19.46 21.05 14.23
N ALA A 142 -19.55 21.01 12.90
CA ALA A 142 -18.98 19.89 12.17
C ALA A 142 -17.46 19.83 12.43
N ALA A 143 -16.98 18.63 12.70
CA ALA A 143 -15.59 18.35 13.01
C ALA A 143 -14.81 18.18 11.71
N SER A 144 -13.66 18.83 11.65
CA SER A 144 -12.81 18.81 10.46
C SER A 144 -12.44 17.37 10.07
N PRO A 145 -12.47 17.03 8.77
CA PRO A 145 -12.08 15.71 8.32
C PRO A 145 -10.63 15.37 8.65
N THR A 146 -10.36 14.09 8.86
CA THR A 146 -9.01 13.53 8.93
C THR A 146 -8.72 12.74 7.65
N PHE A 147 -7.43 12.60 7.32
CA PHE A 147 -6.96 11.94 6.09
C PHE A 147 -6.19 10.66 6.43
N GLU A 148 -6.37 9.63 5.62
CA GLU A 148 -5.73 8.35 5.84
C GLU A 148 -5.29 7.68 4.52
N PRO A 149 -3.98 7.61 4.21
CA PRO A 149 -2.87 8.17 5.00
C PRO A 149 -2.86 9.71 4.95
N ASN A 150 -2.21 10.35 5.93
CA ASN A 150 -2.00 11.80 5.97
C ASN A 150 -0.59 12.19 5.45
N GLY A 151 -0.42 12.17 4.13
CA GLY A 151 0.84 12.41 3.44
C GLY A 151 1.73 11.18 3.32
N GLY A 152 2.90 11.34 2.69
CA GLY A 152 3.89 10.28 2.51
C GLY A 152 4.60 10.38 1.16
N VAL A 153 5.61 9.52 0.96
CA VAL A 153 6.35 9.40 -0.31
C VAL A 153 5.87 8.15 -1.03
N PHE A 154 5.46 8.29 -2.29
CA PHE A 154 4.91 7.19 -3.08
C PHE A 154 5.58 7.12 -4.45
N THR A 155 5.98 5.92 -4.85
CA THR A 155 6.64 5.67 -6.14
C THR A 155 5.66 5.54 -7.30
N THR A 156 4.36 5.46 -6.99
CA THR A 156 3.24 5.13 -7.89
C THR A 156 1.97 5.84 -7.41
N LEU A 157 0.83 5.63 -8.08
CA LEU A 157 -0.46 6.16 -7.64
C LEU A 157 -0.76 5.68 -6.21
N THR A 158 -1.34 6.57 -5.42
CA THR A 158 -1.84 6.26 -4.08
C THR A 158 -3.27 6.76 -3.94
N SER A 159 -3.97 6.27 -2.92
CA SER A 159 -5.30 6.75 -2.56
C SER A 159 -5.35 7.17 -1.11
N ILE A 160 -6.32 8.02 -0.77
CA ILE A 160 -6.66 8.41 0.60
C ILE A 160 -8.11 8.02 0.92
N ARG A 161 -8.41 7.84 2.20
CA ARG A 161 -9.76 7.87 2.73
C ARG A 161 -9.87 9.03 3.70
N MET A 162 -11.08 9.54 3.84
CA MET A 162 -11.38 10.63 4.75
C MET A 162 -12.39 10.19 5.78
N PHE A 163 -12.23 10.69 7.00
CA PHE A 163 -13.13 10.40 8.10
C PHE A 163 -13.53 11.70 8.79
N THR A 164 -14.74 11.74 9.32
CA THR A 164 -15.15 12.81 10.24
C THR A 164 -15.90 12.15 11.40
N PRO A 165 -15.66 12.58 12.66
CA PRO A 165 -16.46 12.11 13.78
C PRO A 165 -17.87 12.71 13.77
N THR A 166 -18.16 13.71 12.91
CA THR A 166 -19.50 14.28 12.79
C THR A 166 -20.43 13.31 12.09
N ARG A 167 -21.41 12.86 12.86
CA ARG A 167 -22.41 11.85 12.47
C ARG A 167 -23.26 12.35 11.31
N ALA A 168 -23.41 11.51 10.28
CA ALA A 168 -24.16 11.82 9.06
C ALA A 168 -23.70 13.09 8.31
N ALA A 169 -22.50 13.61 8.58
CA ALA A 169 -21.95 14.74 7.82
C ALA A 169 -21.51 14.32 6.41
N ALA A 170 -21.71 15.21 5.45
CA ALA A 170 -21.06 15.11 4.15
C ALA A 170 -19.64 15.67 4.26
N MET A 171 -18.69 15.05 3.57
CA MET A 171 -17.33 15.56 3.45
C MET A 171 -17.09 16.03 2.02
N TYR A 172 -16.46 17.20 1.89
CA TYR A 172 -16.03 17.76 0.61
C TYR A 172 -14.52 17.91 0.63
N TYR A 173 -13.86 17.57 -0.49
CA TYR A 173 -12.41 17.65 -0.61
C TYR A 173 -11.98 18.33 -1.90
N GLN A 174 -10.84 18.99 -1.85
CA GLN A 174 -10.15 19.63 -2.96
C GLN A 174 -8.71 19.11 -3.01
N VAL A 175 -8.15 18.93 -4.21
CA VAL A 175 -6.74 18.56 -4.39
C VAL A 175 -5.99 19.73 -5.00
N LEU A 176 -4.90 20.12 -4.34
CA LEU A 176 -4.03 21.22 -4.71
C LEU A 176 -2.65 20.69 -5.09
N ALA A 177 -2.14 21.10 -6.25
CA ALA A 177 -0.72 20.91 -6.56
C ALA A 177 0.17 21.70 -5.58
N THR A 178 1.44 21.35 -5.47
CA THR A 178 2.38 22.05 -4.57
C THR A 178 2.56 23.54 -4.87
N ASN A 179 2.26 23.98 -6.10
CA ASN A 179 2.27 25.39 -6.51
C ASN A 179 0.95 26.13 -6.19
N GLY A 180 -0.02 25.48 -5.55
CA GLY A 180 -1.33 26.05 -5.20
C GLY A 180 -2.41 25.93 -6.28
N THR A 181 -2.10 25.34 -7.44
CA THR A 181 -3.09 25.12 -8.51
C THR A 181 -4.13 24.09 -8.07
N VAL A 182 -5.42 24.40 -8.25
CA VAL A 182 -6.52 23.45 -8.03
C VAL A 182 -6.50 22.39 -9.13
N VAL A 183 -6.30 21.13 -8.74
CA VAL A 183 -6.29 19.96 -9.63
C VAL A 183 -7.66 19.31 -9.67
N VAL A 184 -8.28 19.17 -8.50
CA VAL A 184 -9.64 18.65 -8.32
C VAL A 184 -10.38 19.66 -7.48
N ASP A 185 -11.49 20.19 -7.99
CA ASP A 185 -12.34 21.12 -7.25
C ASP A 185 -13.18 20.39 -6.18
N TYR A 186 -13.78 21.15 -5.26
CA TYR A 186 -14.51 20.60 -4.12
C TYR A 186 -15.53 19.53 -4.55
N SER A 187 -15.22 18.29 -4.20
CA SER A 187 -15.98 17.11 -4.58
C SER A 187 -16.45 16.38 -3.33
N ARG A 188 -17.69 15.90 -3.35
CA ARG A 188 -18.26 15.15 -2.22
C ARG A 188 -17.65 13.76 -2.14
N THR A 189 -17.38 13.29 -0.92
CA THR A 189 -16.89 11.93 -0.64
C THR A 189 -17.54 11.34 0.61
N SER A 190 -17.24 10.07 0.89
CA SER A 190 -17.68 9.29 2.05
C SER A 190 -16.53 8.43 2.56
N SER A 191 -16.61 7.94 3.81
CA SER A 191 -15.51 7.21 4.48
C SER A 191 -15.23 5.81 3.92
N ASP A 192 -16.19 5.23 3.20
CA ASP A 192 -16.08 3.95 2.52
C ASP A 192 -15.36 4.03 1.16
N LYS A 193 -15.24 5.23 0.58
CA LYS A 193 -14.67 5.43 -0.76
C LYS A 193 -13.23 5.95 -0.70
N ALA A 194 -12.34 5.27 -1.43
CA ALA A 194 -10.99 5.74 -1.66
C ALA A 194 -10.95 6.82 -2.74
N ILE A 195 -10.25 7.92 -2.46
CA ILE A 195 -9.94 9.00 -3.40
C ILE A 195 -8.56 8.73 -3.97
N VAL A 196 -8.47 8.48 -5.28
CA VAL A 196 -7.17 8.31 -5.96
C VAL A 196 -6.56 9.69 -6.20
N LEU A 197 -5.33 9.89 -5.75
CA LEU A 197 -4.60 11.14 -5.90
C LEU A 197 -3.98 11.27 -7.31
N PRO A 198 -3.75 12.50 -7.79
CA PRO A 198 -3.14 12.73 -9.11
C PRO A 198 -1.68 12.29 -9.17
N GLU A 199 -1.13 12.22 -10.38
CA GLU A 199 0.24 11.78 -10.71
C GLU A 199 1.32 12.84 -10.40
N ILE A 200 1.06 13.71 -9.44
CA ILE A 200 1.94 14.82 -9.06
C ILE A 200 1.96 15.01 -7.54
N PRO A 201 3.03 15.62 -6.99
CA PRO A 201 3.02 16.03 -5.60
C PRO A 201 1.87 16.99 -5.29
N CYS A 202 1.11 16.72 -4.23
CA CYS A 202 -0.11 17.46 -3.91
C CYS A 202 -0.43 17.53 -2.40
N TYR A 203 -1.32 18.45 -2.05
CA TYR A 203 -2.02 18.53 -0.78
C TYR A 203 -3.51 18.26 -0.99
N VAL A 204 -4.16 17.72 0.03
CA VAL A 204 -5.62 17.59 0.08
C VAL A 204 -6.15 18.55 1.13
N GLN A 205 -7.18 19.31 0.77
CA GLN A 205 -7.95 20.12 1.71
C GLN A 205 -9.37 19.57 1.79
N ALA A 206 -9.96 19.58 2.98
CA ALA A 206 -11.31 19.08 3.16
C ALA A 206 -12.05 19.78 4.29
N TYR A 207 -13.36 19.83 4.18
CA TYR A 207 -14.26 20.25 5.26
C TYR A 207 -15.46 19.30 5.31
N SER A 208 -16.13 19.28 6.46
CA SER A 208 -17.39 18.56 6.66
C SER A 208 -18.53 19.56 6.82
N THR A 209 -19.71 19.15 6.36
CA THR A 209 -20.94 19.92 6.47
C THR A 209 -22.08 19.01 6.84
N LYS A 210 -23.00 19.52 7.65
CA LYS A 210 -24.25 18.88 8.00
C LYS A 210 -25.31 19.95 8.13
N VAL A 211 -26.46 19.75 7.50
CA VAL A 211 -27.58 20.68 7.61
C VAL A 211 -27.92 20.92 9.08
N GLY A 212 -28.04 22.19 9.47
CA GLY A 212 -28.30 22.58 10.85
C GLY A 212 -27.08 22.73 11.76
N LEU A 213 -25.87 22.45 11.26
CA LEU A 213 -24.60 22.72 11.93
C LEU A 213 -23.78 23.74 11.13
N GLU A 214 -22.88 24.44 11.81
CA GLU A 214 -21.83 25.19 11.12
C GLU A 214 -20.83 24.24 10.44
N ASP A 215 -20.36 24.63 9.25
CA ASP A 215 -19.32 23.90 8.53
C ASP A 215 -18.02 23.83 9.34
N SER A 216 -17.28 22.75 9.17
CA SER A 216 -16.01 22.59 9.86
C SER A 216 -14.96 23.57 9.34
N PRO A 217 -13.95 23.93 10.14
CA PRO A 217 -12.72 24.49 9.60
C PRO A 217 -12.11 23.59 8.52
N ILE A 218 -11.45 24.18 7.52
CA ILE A 218 -10.78 23.42 6.45
C ILE A 218 -9.55 22.70 7.05
N ALA A 219 -9.57 21.37 7.01
CA ALA A 219 -8.40 20.55 7.25
C ALA A 219 -7.48 20.53 6.04
N LYS A 220 -6.17 20.51 6.25
CA LYS A 220 -5.16 20.35 5.20
C LYS A 220 -4.25 19.17 5.54
N SER A 221 -4.01 18.30 4.57
CA SER A 221 -3.10 17.16 4.71
C SER A 221 -1.64 17.59 4.75
N ASN A 222 -0.77 16.67 5.18
CA ASN A 222 0.65 16.73 4.85
C ASN A 222 0.88 16.53 3.34
N LEU A 223 2.12 16.74 2.89
CA LEU A 223 2.50 16.55 1.50
C LEU A 223 2.38 15.06 1.10
N PHE A 224 1.69 14.81 -0.02
CA PHE A 224 1.80 13.57 -0.76
C PHE A 224 2.85 13.75 -1.85
N ASP A 225 4.04 13.20 -1.65
CA ASP A 225 5.15 13.26 -2.61
C ASP A 225 5.07 12.05 -3.56
N ILE A 226 4.24 12.22 -4.60
CA ILE A 226 3.98 11.20 -5.62
C ILE A 226 4.91 11.43 -6.80
N ARG A 227 5.83 10.48 -7.01
CA ARG A 227 6.82 10.53 -8.10
C ARG A 227 7.23 9.13 -8.52
N ALA A 228 7.69 8.96 -9.75
CA ALA A 228 8.15 7.66 -10.19
C ALA A 228 9.63 7.44 -9.80
N SER A 229 9.99 6.20 -9.46
CA SER A 229 11.36 5.77 -9.19
C SER A 229 12.10 5.55 -10.51
N LYS A 230 13.35 6.00 -10.57
CA LYS A 230 14.20 5.78 -11.75
C LYS A 230 14.70 4.34 -11.85
N TYR A 231 15.01 3.73 -10.70
CA TYR A 231 15.58 2.39 -10.63
C TYR A 231 14.75 1.45 -9.77
N MET A 232 14.91 0.16 -10.06
CA MET A 232 14.51 -0.96 -9.23
C MET A 232 15.71 -1.87 -8.98
N TYR A 233 15.85 -2.37 -7.76
CA TYR A 233 16.92 -3.28 -7.35
C TYR A 233 16.34 -4.67 -7.09
N LEU A 234 16.75 -5.68 -7.87
CA LEU A 234 16.32 -7.06 -7.67
C LEU A 234 17.16 -7.75 -6.60
N ILE A 235 16.49 -8.38 -5.64
CA ILE A 235 17.12 -9.04 -4.49
C ILE A 235 17.56 -10.46 -4.88
N PRO A 236 18.88 -10.75 -4.90
CA PRO A 236 19.39 -12.03 -5.40
C PRO A 236 19.16 -13.13 -4.38
N PHE A 237 18.72 -14.30 -4.85
CA PHE A 237 18.41 -15.44 -3.99
C PHE A 237 19.05 -16.72 -4.50
N TYR A 238 18.36 -17.48 -5.36
CA TYR A 238 18.81 -18.80 -5.83
C TYR A 238 18.52 -18.95 -7.32
N ASN A 239 19.56 -19.22 -8.11
CA ASN A 239 19.47 -19.18 -9.58
C ASN A 239 19.19 -20.54 -10.23
N GLY A 240 19.07 -21.61 -9.44
CA GLY A 240 18.90 -22.98 -9.92
C GLY A 240 20.11 -23.89 -9.68
N ASP A 241 21.29 -23.29 -9.55
CA ASP A 241 22.53 -24.02 -9.27
C ASP A 241 23.02 -23.70 -7.85
N ASP A 242 23.06 -22.41 -7.48
CA ASP A 242 23.54 -21.95 -6.17
C ASP A 242 22.82 -20.67 -5.70
N PHE A 243 22.98 -20.35 -4.41
CA PHE A 243 22.66 -19.04 -3.88
C PHE A 243 23.68 -18.02 -4.40
N HIS A 244 23.21 -16.85 -4.84
CA HIS A 244 24.08 -15.85 -5.46
C HIS A 244 23.93 -14.46 -4.82
N GLY A 245 24.94 -13.61 -5.02
CA GLY A 245 25.00 -12.22 -4.55
C GLY A 245 24.86 -11.18 -5.66
N LYS A 246 24.37 -11.57 -6.85
CA LYS A 246 24.26 -10.70 -8.04
C LYS A 246 23.11 -9.70 -7.92
N LEU A 247 23.30 -8.67 -7.08
CA LEU A 247 22.36 -7.57 -6.92
C LEU A 247 22.22 -6.82 -8.25
N THR A 248 21.00 -6.75 -8.77
CA THR A 248 20.77 -6.24 -10.13
C THR A 248 19.96 -4.94 -10.10
N ARG A 249 20.52 -3.85 -10.65
CA ARG A 249 19.83 -2.57 -10.85
C ARG A 249 19.21 -2.53 -12.24
N ILE A 250 17.93 -2.17 -12.31
CA ILE A 250 17.18 -1.99 -13.56
C ILE A 250 16.68 -0.56 -13.65
N LYS A 251 17.03 0.12 -14.75
CA LYS A 251 16.51 1.44 -15.11
C LYS A 251 15.10 1.31 -15.71
N LEU A 252 14.13 2.03 -15.13
CA LEU A 252 12.70 1.88 -15.43
C LEU A 252 12.20 2.82 -16.53
N ASP A 253 12.83 3.99 -16.63
CA ASP A 253 12.46 5.15 -17.46
C ASP A 253 13.20 5.19 -18.80
N VAL A 254 13.45 4.02 -19.40
CA VAL A 254 14.19 3.94 -20.67
C VAL A 254 13.46 4.59 -21.83
N LYS A 255 14.21 5.32 -22.68
CA LYS A 255 13.73 5.88 -23.93
C LYS A 255 13.85 4.84 -25.04
N GLY A 256 12.71 4.31 -25.49
CA GLY A 256 12.67 3.35 -26.60
C GLY A 256 13.23 3.89 -27.92
N LYS A 257 13.64 2.99 -28.81
CA LYS A 257 14.11 3.35 -30.16
C LYS A 257 12.90 3.66 -31.04
N LYS A 258 12.95 4.75 -31.82
CA LYS A 258 11.84 5.17 -32.69
C LYS A 258 11.61 4.14 -33.80
N ARG A 259 10.36 3.71 -34.01
CA ARG A 259 9.99 2.75 -35.07
C ARG A 259 9.56 3.45 -36.37
N PRO A 260 9.74 2.78 -37.54
CA PRO A 260 9.15 3.18 -38.82
C PRO A 260 7.61 3.11 -38.89
N ARG A 261 6.98 2.31 -38.02
CA ARG A 261 5.52 2.22 -37.88
C ARG A 261 5.09 2.82 -36.55
N PRO A 262 3.89 3.45 -36.45
CA PRO A 262 3.36 3.88 -35.17
C PRO A 262 3.28 2.68 -34.22
N SER A 263 4.16 2.63 -33.23
CA SER A 263 3.99 1.74 -32.09
C SER A 263 2.89 2.32 -31.21
N LEU A 264 2.06 1.47 -30.62
CA LEU A 264 0.97 1.88 -29.74
C LEU A 264 1.42 1.99 -28.26
N VAL A 265 2.65 1.56 -27.90
CA VAL A 265 3.12 1.44 -26.49
C VAL A 265 4.64 1.66 -26.33
N LEU A 266 5.07 2.14 -25.13
CA LEU A 266 6.46 2.32 -24.68
C LEU A 266 7.27 1.06 -24.85
N GLU A 267 8.53 1.15 -25.26
CA GLU A 267 9.44 0.00 -25.27
C GLU A 267 10.20 -0.06 -23.94
N PHE A 268 9.95 -1.11 -23.15
CA PHE A 268 10.76 -1.41 -21.96
C PHE A 268 12.07 -2.10 -22.30
N THR A 269 12.22 -2.52 -23.55
CA THR A 269 13.27 -3.43 -24.01
C THR A 269 13.74 -3.04 -25.38
N ASP A 270 14.93 -3.50 -25.70
CA ASP A 270 15.54 -3.27 -26.99
C ASP A 270 15.00 -4.29 -28.01
N LEU A 271 14.44 -3.79 -29.11
CA LEU A 271 13.91 -4.60 -30.19
C LEU A 271 15.00 -5.35 -30.98
N ASP A 272 16.23 -4.84 -30.95
CA ASP A 272 17.37 -5.40 -31.70
C ASP A 272 17.94 -6.65 -31.00
N THR A 273 17.47 -6.95 -29.79
CA THR A 273 17.89 -8.13 -29.00
C THR A 273 17.09 -9.38 -29.37
N TYR A 274 17.53 -10.54 -28.86
CA TYR A 274 16.83 -11.79 -29.10
C TYR A 274 15.38 -11.71 -28.64
N MET A 275 14.44 -11.97 -29.56
CA MET A 275 12.99 -11.85 -29.36
C MET A 275 12.52 -10.46 -28.90
N GLY A 276 13.32 -9.41 -29.10
CA GLY A 276 12.99 -8.02 -28.75
C GLY A 276 12.68 -7.79 -27.27
N ILE A 277 13.24 -8.61 -26.38
CA ILE A 277 13.00 -8.58 -24.93
C ILE A 277 14.26 -8.41 -24.09
N GLY A 278 15.44 -8.29 -24.68
CA GLY A 278 16.66 -7.95 -23.97
C GLY A 278 16.71 -6.46 -23.57
N PRO A 279 17.65 -6.10 -22.70
CA PRO A 279 17.80 -4.72 -22.23
C PRO A 279 18.45 -3.81 -23.27
N PHE A 280 18.18 -2.51 -23.17
CA PHE A 280 19.00 -1.48 -23.80
C PHE A 280 20.40 -1.41 -23.15
N PRO A 281 21.40 -0.83 -23.84
CA PRO A 281 22.68 -0.48 -23.22
C PRO A 281 22.49 0.32 -21.92
N ASN A 282 23.15 -0.09 -20.84
CA ASN A 282 23.09 0.49 -19.50
C ASN A 282 21.72 0.43 -18.79
N GLN A 283 20.72 -0.28 -19.34
CA GLN A 283 19.44 -0.46 -18.64
C GLN A 283 19.57 -1.40 -17.43
N VAL A 284 20.42 -2.42 -17.54
CA VAL A 284 20.65 -3.43 -16.51
C VAL A 284 22.12 -3.36 -16.08
N GLN A 285 22.35 -3.27 -14.78
CA GLN A 285 23.68 -3.29 -14.19
C GLN A 285 23.70 -4.26 -13.01
N VAL A 286 24.84 -4.92 -12.82
CA VAL A 286 25.00 -5.98 -11.83
C VAL A 286 26.15 -5.65 -10.90
N LEU A 287 25.89 -5.79 -9.61
CA LEU A 287 26.89 -5.75 -8.56
C LEU A 287 27.01 -7.14 -7.95
N ASP A 288 28.14 -7.80 -8.16
CA ASP A 288 28.38 -9.15 -7.66
C ASP A 288 28.93 -9.11 -6.23
N LEU A 289 28.03 -9.20 -5.25
CA LEU A 289 28.40 -9.19 -3.83
C LEU A 289 29.17 -10.46 -3.43
N THR A 290 28.86 -11.61 -4.04
CA THR A 290 29.54 -12.89 -3.82
C THR A 290 31.01 -12.85 -4.23
N SER A 291 31.35 -12.06 -5.25
CA SER A 291 32.74 -11.83 -5.64
C SER A 291 33.55 -11.02 -4.62
N LEU A 292 32.88 -10.24 -3.76
CA LEU A 292 33.51 -9.40 -2.74
C LEU A 292 33.65 -10.14 -1.40
N ASP A 293 32.62 -10.89 -1.02
CA ASP A 293 32.61 -11.80 0.13
C ASP A 293 31.63 -12.94 -0.20
N SER A 294 32.14 -14.18 -0.20
CA SER A 294 31.40 -15.38 -0.62
C SER A 294 30.17 -15.67 0.24
N ARG A 295 30.08 -15.08 1.44
CA ARG A 295 28.93 -15.21 2.33
C ARG A 295 27.73 -14.36 1.90
N LEU A 296 27.94 -13.35 1.06
CA LEU A 296 26.94 -12.36 0.63
C LEU A 296 26.06 -12.90 -0.50
N ALA A 297 25.36 -13.98 -0.21
CA ALA A 297 24.45 -14.64 -1.13
C ALA A 297 23.12 -14.95 -0.46
N GLY A 298 22.07 -15.15 -1.27
CA GLY A 298 20.83 -15.74 -0.77
C GLY A 298 20.03 -14.82 0.16
N PHE A 299 19.74 -13.62 -0.33
CA PHE A 299 18.91 -12.63 0.36
C PHE A 299 17.43 -12.83 0.01
N TYR A 300 16.54 -12.58 0.96
CA TYR A 300 15.11 -12.83 0.78
C TYR A 300 14.25 -11.57 0.73
N ASP A 301 14.75 -10.48 1.29
CA ASP A 301 14.05 -9.20 1.32
C ASP A 301 15.05 -8.04 1.43
N GLY A 302 14.57 -6.82 1.25
CA GLY A 302 15.37 -5.63 1.43
C GLY A 302 14.55 -4.36 1.56
N PHE A 303 15.16 -3.30 2.06
CA PHE A 303 14.59 -1.95 2.06
C PHE A 303 15.69 -0.92 1.78
N SER A 304 15.33 0.20 1.17
CA SER A 304 16.25 1.31 0.99
C SER A 304 15.91 2.50 1.87
N VAL A 305 16.94 3.26 2.23
CA VAL A 305 16.83 4.48 3.04
C VAL A 305 17.67 5.56 2.39
N VAL A 306 17.11 6.76 2.26
CA VAL A 306 17.84 7.97 1.88
C VAL A 306 18.32 8.66 3.15
N THR A 307 19.63 8.88 3.27
CA THR A 307 20.24 9.54 4.42
C THR A 307 21.22 10.61 3.96
N THR A 308 21.31 11.70 4.71
CA THR A 308 22.38 12.69 4.51
C THR A 308 23.64 12.17 5.21
N THR A 309 24.64 11.80 4.41
CA THR A 309 25.91 11.25 4.88
C THR A 309 27.01 12.30 4.79
N ALA A 310 27.80 12.40 5.86
CA ALA A 310 28.96 13.29 5.95
C ALA A 310 30.23 12.58 5.44
N TYR A 311 30.98 13.25 4.57
CA TYR A 311 32.25 12.77 4.03
C TYR A 311 33.41 13.71 4.34
N VAL A 312 34.61 13.14 4.43
CA VAL A 312 35.88 13.84 4.46
C VAL A 312 36.49 13.74 3.07
N ASN A 313 36.72 14.87 2.42
CA ASN A 313 37.48 14.97 1.17
C ASN A 313 38.98 15.00 1.51
N VAL A 314 39.70 13.98 1.07
CA VAL A 314 41.09 13.73 1.47
C VAL A 314 41.92 13.19 0.32
N SER A 315 43.14 13.68 0.15
CA SER A 315 44.20 12.96 -0.58
C SER A 315 44.87 11.98 0.36
N LEU A 316 44.86 10.70 0.01
CA LEU A 316 45.57 9.68 0.77
C LEU A 316 47.07 9.79 0.53
N GLU A 317 47.87 9.52 1.57
CA GLU A 317 49.33 9.41 1.45
C GLU A 317 49.74 8.44 0.34
N SER A 318 49.02 7.30 0.23
CA SER A 318 49.26 6.26 -0.76
C SER A 318 49.06 6.69 -2.21
N TYR A 319 48.40 7.82 -2.48
CA TYR A 319 48.27 8.32 -3.85
C TYR A 319 49.56 8.92 -4.38
N ASN A 320 50.47 9.38 -3.50
CA ASN A 320 51.69 10.11 -3.86
C ASN A 320 51.46 11.30 -4.82
N ASP A 321 50.22 11.75 -4.98
CA ASP A 321 49.77 12.79 -5.90
C ASP A 321 48.58 13.53 -5.29
N LEU A 322 48.78 14.80 -4.95
CA LEU A 322 47.77 15.64 -4.30
C LEU A 322 46.62 16.07 -5.23
N SER A 323 46.73 15.83 -6.54
CA SER A 323 45.60 16.02 -7.47
C SER A 323 44.57 14.90 -7.36
N ARG A 324 44.98 13.74 -6.81
CA ARG A 324 44.10 12.63 -6.50
C ARG A 324 43.51 12.82 -5.12
N TRP A 325 42.21 12.69 -5.02
CA TRP A 325 41.48 12.82 -3.76
C TRP A 325 40.40 11.76 -3.68
N THR A 326 39.83 11.59 -2.50
CA THR A 326 38.71 10.68 -2.28
C THR A 326 37.81 11.17 -1.17
N LEU A 327 36.55 10.74 -1.19
CA LEU A 327 35.57 11.00 -0.14
C LEU A 327 35.40 9.75 0.72
N ILE A 328 35.70 9.88 2.02
CA ILE A 328 35.56 8.82 3.04
C ILE A 328 34.47 9.21 4.02
N GLU A 329 33.58 8.29 4.38
CA GLU A 329 32.52 8.56 5.36
C GLU A 329 33.13 9.01 6.70
N ALA A 330 32.70 10.18 7.18
CA ALA A 330 33.29 10.84 8.35
C ALA A 330 33.25 9.98 9.62
N THR A 331 32.24 9.10 9.77
CA THR A 331 32.11 8.16 10.90
C THR A 331 33.19 7.07 10.92
N THR A 332 33.85 6.83 9.78
CA THR A 332 34.87 5.79 9.60
C THR A 332 36.28 6.34 9.39
N TYR A 333 36.40 7.62 9.03
CA TYR A 333 37.68 8.24 8.78
C TYR A 333 38.54 8.30 10.05
N ARG A 334 39.73 7.72 10.00
CA ARG A 334 40.75 7.85 11.04
C ARG A 334 41.78 8.87 10.58
N VAL A 335 42.02 9.90 11.39
CA VAL A 335 43.00 10.94 11.10
C VAL A 335 44.38 10.30 10.94
N ASN A 336 45.01 10.53 9.79
CA ASN A 336 46.39 10.13 9.52
C ASN A 336 47.16 11.42 9.14
N PRO A 337 48.28 11.74 9.82
CA PRO A 337 49.13 12.88 9.49
C PRO A 337 49.63 12.92 8.03
N GLY A 338 49.78 11.77 7.36
CA GLY A 338 50.19 11.66 5.95
C GLY A 338 49.10 12.01 4.95
N ASN A 339 47.84 12.12 5.39
CA ASN A 339 46.71 12.47 4.54
C ASN A 339 46.51 13.99 4.47
N LYS A 340 46.23 14.54 3.28
CA LYS A 340 45.85 15.95 3.12
C LYS A 340 44.34 16.09 3.05
N ILE A 341 43.73 16.72 4.06
CA ILE A 341 42.29 16.98 4.09
C ILE A 341 41.99 18.27 3.33
N PHE A 342 41.15 18.19 2.30
CA PHE A 342 40.67 19.35 1.53
C PHE A 342 39.38 19.94 2.11
N ASN A 343 38.49 19.07 2.59
CA ASN A 343 37.26 19.47 3.27
C ASN A 343 36.88 18.37 4.27
N SER A 344 36.70 18.73 5.54
CA SER A 344 36.36 17.77 6.60
C SER A 344 34.87 17.46 6.70
N ASN A 345 34.01 18.15 5.95
CA ASN A 345 32.56 18.01 6.05
C ASN A 345 31.85 18.27 4.70
N VAL A 346 31.80 17.24 3.87
CA VAL A 346 31.03 17.22 2.62
C VAL A 346 29.73 16.44 2.88
N GLN A 347 28.59 17.12 2.90
CA GLN A 347 27.28 16.50 3.12
C GLN A 347 26.67 16.07 1.79
N MET A 348 26.24 14.82 1.70
CA MET A 348 25.62 14.27 0.49
C MET A 348 24.41 13.42 0.86
N ASN A 349 23.31 13.57 0.12
CA ASN A 349 22.18 12.65 0.24
C ASN A 349 22.52 11.38 -0.53
N GLU A 350 22.52 10.26 0.18
CA GLU A 350 22.79 8.95 -0.39
C GLU A 350 21.64 7.98 -0.11
N GLU A 351 21.38 7.11 -1.07
CA GLU A 351 20.52 5.96 -0.87
C GLU A 351 21.35 4.73 -0.55
N HIS A 352 20.99 4.04 0.53
CA HIS A 352 21.59 2.78 0.95
C HIS A 352 20.53 1.69 0.92
N LEU A 353 20.90 0.50 0.43
CA LEU A 353 20.04 -0.67 0.41
C LEU A 353 20.48 -1.63 1.53
N TYR A 354 19.53 -2.07 2.36
CA TYR A 354 19.75 -3.06 3.39
C TYR A 354 19.10 -4.37 2.97
N LEU A 355 19.86 -5.46 3.01
CA LEU A 355 19.43 -6.79 2.57
C LEU A 355 19.28 -7.72 3.77
N ALA A 356 18.15 -8.42 3.82
CA ALA A 356 17.86 -9.47 4.80
C ALA A 356 18.44 -10.82 4.32
N PRO A 357 19.45 -11.36 5.01
CA PRO A 357 20.03 -12.65 4.66
C PRO A 357 19.07 -13.77 5.08
N PHE A 358 18.92 -14.78 4.23
CA PHE A 358 18.12 -15.96 4.57
C PHE A 358 19.02 -17.19 4.65
N ILE A 359 19.50 -17.68 3.52
CA ILE A 359 20.28 -18.92 3.45
C ILE A 359 21.27 -18.82 2.29
N ASN A 360 22.48 -19.32 2.47
CA ASN A 360 23.49 -19.43 1.42
C ASN A 360 24.04 -20.87 1.34
N GLY A 361 25.06 -21.09 0.51
CA GLY A 361 25.67 -22.42 0.34
C GLY A 361 26.25 -23.04 1.62
N ALA A 362 26.43 -22.27 2.70
CA ALA A 362 26.91 -22.75 4.00
C ALA A 362 25.81 -23.00 5.04
N GLY A 363 24.57 -22.55 4.81
CA GLY A 363 23.46 -22.65 5.76
C GLY A 363 22.71 -21.33 5.96
N TYR A 364 21.87 -21.25 7.00
CA TYR A 364 21.15 -20.01 7.30
C TYR A 364 22.13 -18.91 7.72
N SER A 365 21.90 -17.69 7.26
CA SER A 365 22.82 -16.57 7.46
C SER A 365 22.22 -15.48 8.35
N GLY A 366 23.04 -14.92 9.23
CA GLY A 366 22.74 -13.76 10.09
C GLY A 366 23.46 -12.47 9.67
N LEU A 367 24.09 -12.47 8.49
CA LEU A 367 24.95 -11.39 8.02
C LEU A 367 24.17 -10.31 7.25
N ILE A 368 23.59 -9.34 7.99
CA ILE A 368 22.86 -8.22 7.38
C ILE A 368 23.84 -7.40 6.54
N THR A 369 23.42 -7.03 5.33
CA THR A 369 24.29 -6.31 4.38
C THR A 369 23.69 -4.96 4.01
N LYS A 370 24.43 -3.88 4.30
CA LYS A 370 24.21 -2.54 3.75
C LYS A 370 25.00 -2.41 2.46
N VAL A 371 24.37 -2.00 1.37
CA VAL A 371 24.98 -1.74 0.07
C VAL A 371 24.90 -0.25 -0.23
N TYR A 372 26.04 0.34 -0.64
CA TYR A 372 26.09 1.73 -1.08
C TYR A 372 25.71 1.80 -2.56
N LEU A 373 24.51 2.29 -2.89
CA LEU A 373 23.96 2.18 -4.24
C LEU A 373 24.73 2.99 -5.28
N ARG A 374 25.49 4.00 -4.86
CA ARG A 374 26.45 4.71 -5.71
C ARG A 374 27.52 3.80 -6.33
N ALA A 375 27.73 2.60 -5.79
CA ALA A 375 28.68 1.62 -6.36
C ALA A 375 28.32 1.25 -7.80
N PHE A 376 27.04 1.33 -8.19
CA PHE A 376 26.62 1.14 -9.57
C PHE A 376 27.05 2.29 -10.52
N ASP A 377 27.43 3.45 -9.97
CA ASP A 377 27.80 4.66 -10.71
C ASP A 377 29.31 4.97 -10.64
N GLY A 378 30.11 4.04 -10.12
CA GLY A 378 31.53 4.24 -9.81
C GLY A 378 32.42 4.70 -10.97
N ALA A 379 32.00 4.51 -12.22
CA ALA A 379 32.72 5.01 -13.41
C ALA A 379 32.47 6.51 -13.69
N SER A 380 31.40 7.10 -13.14
CA SER A 380 30.94 8.47 -13.41
C SER A 380 31.07 9.42 -12.21
N LEU A 381 31.21 8.85 -11.02
CA LEU A 381 31.36 9.60 -9.78
C LEU A 381 32.84 9.89 -9.48
N PRO A 382 33.15 10.96 -8.73
CA PRO A 382 34.50 11.19 -8.23
C PRO A 382 35.05 9.94 -7.53
N PRO A 383 36.38 9.75 -7.48
CA PRO A 383 36.99 8.57 -6.85
C PRO A 383 36.58 8.46 -5.37
N PHE A 384 35.52 7.72 -5.07
CA PHE A 384 35.04 7.47 -3.72
C PHE A 384 35.77 6.25 -3.13
N SER A 385 36.31 6.42 -1.93
CA SER A 385 36.72 5.34 -1.06
C SER A 385 35.57 5.14 -0.08
N PRO A 386 34.68 4.20 -0.42
CA PRO A 386 34.41 3.20 0.59
C PRO A 386 34.22 1.80 0.00
N ALA A 387 34.08 0.87 0.93
CA ALA A 387 33.54 -0.44 0.68
C ALA A 387 32.21 -0.35 -0.09
N VAL A 388 32.06 -1.19 -1.12
CA VAL A 388 30.82 -1.41 -1.88
C VAL A 388 29.65 -1.76 -0.95
N HIS A 389 29.96 -2.46 0.13
CA HIS A 389 29.02 -2.95 1.10
C HIS A 389 29.58 -2.81 2.52
N ARG A 390 28.73 -3.00 3.51
CA ARG A 390 29.09 -3.16 4.91
C ARG A 390 28.20 -4.23 5.53
N THR A 391 28.74 -5.00 6.46
CA THR A 391 28.00 -6.07 7.11
C THR A 391 27.82 -5.84 8.61
N LEU A 392 26.76 -6.44 9.15
CA LEU A 392 26.50 -6.58 10.57
C LEU A 392 26.12 -8.04 10.83
N ASP A 393 26.98 -8.75 11.56
CA ASP A 393 26.81 -10.18 11.82
C ASP A 393 26.06 -10.41 13.13
N LEU A 394 24.76 -10.70 13.05
CA LEU A 394 23.92 -10.86 14.22
C LEU A 394 24.24 -12.12 15.04
N THR A 395 24.95 -13.09 14.47
CA THR A 395 25.35 -14.32 15.18
C THR A 395 26.31 -14.04 16.33
N GLN A 396 26.99 -12.88 16.31
CA GLN A 396 27.85 -12.41 17.39
C GLN A 396 27.05 -11.92 18.62
N LEU A 397 25.78 -11.58 18.44
CA LEU A 397 24.87 -11.23 19.53
C LEU A 397 24.18 -12.47 20.07
N ASP A 398 23.66 -13.31 19.17
CA ASP A 398 22.99 -14.56 19.47
C ASP A 398 23.14 -15.49 18.24
N PRO A 399 23.76 -16.69 18.40
CA PRO A 399 23.98 -17.63 17.30
C PRO A 399 22.71 -18.03 16.53
N ASP A 400 21.55 -17.96 17.17
CA ASP A 400 20.27 -18.32 16.53
C ASP A 400 19.76 -17.26 15.56
N LEU A 401 20.32 -16.05 15.54
CA LEU A 401 19.86 -14.93 14.70
C LEU A 401 20.29 -15.07 13.23
N THR A 402 19.75 -16.08 12.58
CA THR A 402 19.93 -16.39 11.16
C THR A 402 18.59 -16.59 10.47
N GLY A 403 18.55 -16.51 9.13
CA GLY A 403 17.36 -16.91 8.38
C GLY A 403 16.19 -15.93 8.46
N PHE A 404 16.48 -14.68 8.11
CA PHE A 404 15.50 -13.59 8.06
C PHE A 404 14.65 -13.67 6.78
N GLY A 405 13.33 -13.75 6.94
CA GLY A 405 12.37 -13.87 5.84
C GLY A 405 11.79 -12.53 5.38
N SER A 406 11.94 -11.48 6.17
CA SER A 406 11.44 -10.15 5.83
C SER A 406 12.19 -9.05 6.58
N CYS A 407 12.17 -7.84 6.03
CA CYS A 407 12.69 -6.66 6.70
C CYS A 407 11.94 -5.39 6.29
N PHE A 408 11.93 -4.40 7.17
CA PHE A 408 11.31 -3.10 6.92
C PHE A 408 12.03 -2.00 7.71
N THR A 409 11.68 -0.74 7.44
CA THR A 409 12.23 0.41 8.17
C THR A 409 11.13 1.32 8.70
N ARG A 410 11.41 1.96 9.83
CA ARG A 410 10.64 3.07 10.38
C ARG A 410 11.62 4.03 11.06
N ASN A 411 11.48 5.33 10.77
CA ASN A 411 12.39 6.36 11.26
C ASN A 411 13.85 6.00 10.92
N ASN A 412 14.73 5.96 11.92
CA ASN A 412 16.14 5.61 11.75
C ASN A 412 16.47 4.14 12.08
N PHE A 413 15.46 3.27 12.14
CA PHE A 413 15.62 1.86 12.49
C PHE A 413 15.30 0.94 11.31
N GLY A 414 16.11 -0.09 11.15
CA GLY A 414 15.82 -1.26 10.33
C GLY A 414 15.36 -2.42 11.19
N TYR A 415 14.36 -3.16 10.74
CA TYR A 415 13.80 -4.30 11.46
C TYR A 415 13.92 -5.55 10.60
N PHE A 416 14.40 -6.64 11.20
CA PHE A 416 14.63 -7.91 10.52
C PHE A 416 13.85 -9.00 11.24
N VAL A 417 12.98 -9.68 10.50
CA VAL A 417 12.04 -10.67 11.04
C VAL A 417 12.54 -12.06 10.69
N GLN A 418 12.87 -12.82 11.73
CA GLN A 418 13.28 -14.20 11.57
C GLN A 418 12.10 -15.04 11.09
N ARG A 419 12.38 -15.95 10.15
CA ARG A 419 11.40 -16.94 9.71
C ARG A 419 11.80 -18.33 10.16
N LYS A 420 13.02 -18.74 9.84
CA LYS A 420 13.49 -20.11 10.07
C LYS A 420 15.01 -20.14 10.10
N ASN A 421 15.59 -20.92 11.00
CA ASN A 421 17.02 -21.20 11.09
C ASN A 421 17.29 -22.72 11.13
N ASP A 422 18.53 -23.12 11.44
CA ASP A 422 18.92 -24.53 11.58
C ASP A 422 18.20 -25.25 12.73
N ASN A 423 17.72 -24.52 13.73
CA ASN A 423 17.00 -25.05 14.89
C ASN A 423 15.48 -25.16 14.67
N GLY A 424 14.93 -24.60 13.58
CA GLY A 424 13.52 -24.68 13.25
C GLY A 424 12.91 -23.33 12.89
N LEU A 425 11.59 -23.20 13.06
CA LEU A 425 10.89 -21.91 12.90
C LEU A 425 11.35 -20.96 14.00
N GLY A 426 11.62 -19.70 13.64
CA GLY A 426 12.06 -18.68 14.59
C GLY A 426 11.01 -17.59 14.80
N GLY A 427 10.97 -17.03 16.02
CA GLY A 427 10.10 -15.92 16.42
C GLY A 427 10.80 -14.62 16.79
N LYS A 428 12.11 -14.47 16.50
CA LYS A 428 12.87 -13.27 16.89
C LYS A 428 12.76 -12.14 15.86
N VAL A 429 12.62 -10.91 16.36
CA VAL A 429 12.68 -9.67 15.56
C VAL A 429 13.86 -8.83 16.04
N VAL A 430 14.69 -8.39 15.10
CA VAL A 430 15.88 -7.57 15.43
C VAL A 430 15.67 -6.14 14.95
N ARG A 431 15.74 -5.19 15.87
CA ARG A 431 15.76 -3.75 15.59
C ARG A 431 17.21 -3.27 15.54
N VAL A 432 17.62 -2.69 14.42
CA VAL A 432 18.97 -2.16 14.17
C VAL A 432 18.90 -0.65 14.01
N ASP A 433 19.68 0.09 14.80
CA ASP A 433 19.90 1.53 14.62
C ASP A 433 20.81 1.77 13.42
N LEU A 434 20.24 2.33 12.34
CA LEU A 434 20.94 2.50 11.07
C LEU A 434 22.10 3.49 11.17
N SER A 435 22.06 4.43 12.12
CA SER A 435 23.19 5.35 12.37
C SER A 435 24.38 4.65 13.04
N LYS A 436 24.11 3.55 13.77
CA LYS A 436 25.10 2.75 14.48
C LYS A 436 25.46 1.46 13.75
N PHE A 437 25.02 1.26 12.51
CA PHE A 437 25.35 0.08 11.70
C PHE A 437 26.87 -0.14 11.54
N HIS A 438 27.66 0.90 11.79
CA HIS A 438 29.11 0.84 11.78
C HIS A 438 29.77 0.28 13.05
N LYS A 439 28.98 0.04 14.10
CA LYS A 439 29.42 -0.50 15.40
C LYS A 439 29.14 -2.00 15.50
N PRO A 440 29.73 -2.70 16.49
CA PRO A 440 29.40 -4.09 16.77
C PRO A 440 27.90 -4.31 17.05
N PRO A 441 27.34 -5.51 16.78
CA PRO A 441 25.92 -5.82 16.96
C PRO A 441 25.37 -5.49 18.35
N ALA A 442 26.13 -5.75 19.41
CA ALA A 442 25.74 -5.46 20.79
C ALA A 442 25.43 -3.96 21.07
N VAL A 443 25.91 -3.05 20.21
CA VAL A 443 25.65 -1.60 20.31
C VAL A 443 24.59 -1.15 19.28
N ALA A 444 24.56 -1.80 18.12
CA ALA A 444 23.72 -1.39 17.00
C ALA A 444 22.32 -2.01 17.05
N ALA A 445 22.13 -3.15 17.72
CA ALA A 445 20.93 -3.97 17.61
C ALA A 445 20.28 -4.29 18.96
N THR A 446 18.96 -4.50 18.93
CA THR A 446 18.14 -5.02 20.04
C THR A 446 17.26 -6.15 19.50
N VAL A 447 17.05 -7.19 20.29
CA VAL A 447 16.27 -8.37 19.91
C VAL A 447 14.98 -8.41 20.73
N LEU A 448 13.87 -8.66 20.06
CA LEU A 448 12.59 -9.00 20.66
C LEU A 448 12.29 -10.46 20.33
N ASP A 449 12.14 -11.29 21.35
CA ASP A 449 11.78 -12.71 21.20
C ASP A 449 10.27 -12.87 21.43
N LEU A 450 9.53 -13.14 20.34
CA LEU A 450 8.07 -13.25 20.39
C LEU A 450 7.60 -14.57 21.01
N GLU A 451 8.47 -15.59 21.06
CA GLU A 451 8.13 -16.89 21.63
C GLU A 451 7.94 -16.81 23.15
N LEU A 452 8.55 -15.79 23.79
CA LEU A 452 8.34 -15.46 25.19
C LEU A 452 6.95 -14.87 25.47
N THR A 453 6.32 -14.24 24.46
CA THR A 453 4.93 -13.77 24.56
C THR A 453 3.97 -14.91 24.29
N ASP A 454 4.17 -15.65 23.20
CA ASP A 454 3.38 -16.83 22.84
C ASP A 454 4.21 -17.73 21.91
N SER A 455 4.37 -19.00 22.28
CA SER A 455 5.21 -19.97 21.56
C SER A 455 4.75 -20.30 20.13
N ARG A 456 3.58 -19.80 19.72
CA ARG A 456 3.06 -19.92 18.35
C ARG A 456 3.54 -18.80 17.43
N LEU A 457 4.14 -17.73 17.96
CA LEU A 457 4.62 -16.56 17.21
C LEU A 457 5.97 -16.83 16.54
N VAL A 458 5.97 -17.76 15.60
CA VAL A 458 7.16 -18.18 14.83
C VAL A 458 6.83 -18.26 13.34
N GLY A 459 7.86 -18.31 12.49
CA GLY A 459 7.66 -18.73 11.10
C GLY A 459 6.88 -17.72 10.25
N PHE A 460 7.10 -16.43 10.45
CA PHE A 460 6.40 -15.37 9.71
C PHE A 460 6.81 -15.34 8.22
N GLY A 461 5.84 -15.10 7.33
CA GLY A 461 6.09 -15.02 5.88
C GLY A 461 6.60 -13.65 5.42
N GLY A 462 6.21 -12.60 6.11
CA GLY A 462 6.43 -11.20 5.73
C GLY A 462 6.05 -10.25 6.86
N ALA A 463 6.34 -8.96 6.71
CA ALA A 463 5.93 -7.92 7.65
C ALA A 463 5.67 -6.58 6.95
N PHE A 464 4.80 -5.77 7.53
CA PHE A 464 4.55 -4.40 7.08
C PHE A 464 4.33 -3.46 8.26
N VAL A 465 4.49 -2.16 8.02
CA VAL A 465 4.37 -1.10 9.03
C VAL A 465 3.11 -0.28 8.78
N TYR A 466 2.41 0.07 9.85
CA TYR A 466 1.35 1.06 9.82
C TYR A 466 1.39 1.91 11.10
N GLY A 467 1.58 3.23 10.92
CA GLY A 467 1.77 4.15 12.02
C GLY A 467 3.00 3.78 12.88
N LYS A 468 2.75 3.48 14.16
CA LYS A 468 3.78 3.01 15.10
C LYS A 468 3.87 1.49 15.23
N TYR A 469 3.04 0.73 14.53
CA TYR A 469 2.97 -0.72 14.68
C TYR A 469 3.61 -1.44 13.49
N ALA A 470 4.29 -2.55 13.77
CA ALA A 470 4.61 -3.58 12.79
C ALA A 470 3.62 -4.73 12.89
N TYR A 471 3.23 -5.29 11.74
CA TYR A 471 2.32 -6.41 11.65
C TYR A 471 3.05 -7.56 10.96
N LEU A 472 3.20 -8.68 11.66
CA LEU A 472 3.89 -9.86 11.15
C LEU A 472 2.89 -10.84 10.54
N THR A 473 3.14 -11.21 9.29
CA THR A 473 2.25 -12.03 8.47
C THR A 473 2.35 -13.50 8.89
N PRO A 474 1.25 -14.12 9.34
CA PRO A 474 1.26 -15.51 9.79
C PRO A 474 1.40 -16.47 8.61
N LEU A 475 2.47 -17.27 8.61
CA LEU A 475 2.72 -18.29 7.58
C LEU A 475 2.78 -19.68 8.20
N ASP A 476 3.84 -20.00 8.94
CA ASP A 476 4.08 -21.31 9.52
C ASP A 476 3.89 -21.31 11.05
N ARG A 477 3.72 -22.48 11.67
CA ARG A 477 3.77 -22.64 13.13
C ARG A 477 4.41 -23.96 13.53
N ASN A 478 4.75 -24.08 14.82
CA ASN A 478 5.16 -25.33 15.41
C ASN A 478 4.00 -26.35 15.44
N ARG A 479 4.36 -27.63 15.31
CA ARG A 479 3.43 -28.76 15.47
C ARG A 479 3.04 -28.93 16.93
N VAL A 480 1.78 -29.25 17.20
CA VAL A 480 1.27 -29.45 18.56
C VAL A 480 0.44 -30.73 18.70
N GLY A 481 0.45 -31.34 19.89
CA GLY A 481 -0.36 -32.51 20.22
C GLY A 481 -0.12 -33.70 19.27
N LEU A 482 -1.19 -34.21 18.66
CA LEU A 482 -1.12 -35.34 17.72
C LEU A 482 -0.26 -35.03 16.47
N GLU A 483 -0.08 -33.76 16.11
CA GLU A 483 0.74 -33.35 14.96
C GLU A 483 2.22 -33.75 15.12
N VAL A 484 2.68 -33.92 16.36
CA VAL A 484 4.07 -34.31 16.68
C VAL A 484 4.30 -35.81 16.47
N ASN A 485 3.24 -36.62 16.40
CA ASN A 485 3.38 -38.07 16.33
C ASN A 485 3.92 -38.51 14.94
N PRO A 486 5.14 -39.07 14.87
CA PRO A 486 5.76 -39.47 13.61
C PRO A 486 5.01 -40.60 12.89
N ASN A 487 4.19 -41.39 13.61
CA ASN A 487 3.37 -42.46 13.02
C ASN A 487 2.15 -41.90 12.25
N TYR A 488 1.73 -40.67 12.54
CA TYR A 488 0.73 -39.99 11.75
C TYR A 488 1.41 -39.26 10.59
N LYS A 489 1.76 -40.04 9.56
CA LYS A 489 2.32 -39.59 8.27
C LYS A 489 1.51 -38.48 7.57
N TYR A 490 0.30 -38.19 8.06
CA TYR A 490 -0.66 -37.26 7.47
C TYR A 490 -0.65 -35.85 8.08
N PHE A 491 0.10 -35.56 9.14
CA PHE A 491 0.12 -34.19 9.67
C PHE A 491 1.05 -33.29 8.85
N PRO A 492 0.51 -32.26 8.18
CA PRO A 492 1.29 -31.35 7.37
C PRO A 492 2.20 -30.46 8.20
N THR A 493 3.16 -29.75 7.57
CA THR A 493 3.75 -28.56 8.21
C THR A 493 2.60 -27.57 8.45
N PRO A 494 2.29 -27.29 9.73
CA PRO A 494 1.09 -26.54 10.03
C PRO A 494 1.32 -25.07 9.75
N THR A 495 0.29 -24.43 9.21
CA THR A 495 0.30 -22.99 8.94
C THR A 495 -0.39 -22.23 10.05
N SER A 496 0.06 -21.00 10.25
CA SER A 496 -0.44 -20.11 11.30
C SER A 496 -1.57 -19.22 10.78
N SER A 497 -2.51 -18.90 11.67
CA SER A 497 -3.47 -17.79 11.52
C SER A 497 -3.12 -16.60 12.41
N ILE A 498 -2.07 -16.72 13.21
CA ILE A 498 -1.82 -15.82 14.34
C ILE A 498 -0.80 -14.76 13.93
N MET A 499 -1.31 -13.56 13.72
CA MET A 499 -0.54 -12.36 13.43
C MET A 499 -0.05 -11.74 14.73
N ALA A 500 1.21 -11.28 14.73
CA ALA A 500 1.74 -10.42 15.79
C ALA A 500 1.65 -8.95 15.37
N ARG A 501 1.17 -8.08 16.27
CA ARG A 501 1.27 -6.62 16.14
C ARG A 501 2.22 -6.10 17.22
N ILE A 502 3.32 -5.49 16.79
CA ILE A 502 4.39 -5.02 17.68
C ILE A 502 4.37 -3.50 17.72
N ASP A 503 4.35 -2.90 18.91
CA ASP A 503 4.58 -1.45 19.05
C ASP A 503 6.07 -1.14 18.83
N LEU A 504 6.38 -0.31 17.84
CA LEU A 504 7.75 0.00 17.45
C LEU A 504 8.36 1.14 18.27
N ASP A 505 7.55 1.90 19.02
CA ASP A 505 8.05 2.99 19.87
C ASP A 505 8.71 2.42 21.14
N ASP A 506 8.06 1.45 21.81
CA ASP A 506 8.67 0.73 22.94
C ASP A 506 9.48 -0.51 22.51
N PHE A 507 9.11 -1.13 21.38
CA PHE A 507 9.69 -2.38 20.87
C PHE A 507 9.65 -3.54 21.89
N SER A 508 8.55 -3.63 22.63
CA SER A 508 8.30 -4.69 23.60
C SER A 508 6.83 -5.08 23.72
N THR A 509 5.89 -4.17 23.47
CA THR A 509 4.45 -4.46 23.50
C THR A 509 4.04 -5.25 22.26
N VAL A 510 3.44 -6.42 22.48
CA VAL A 510 2.99 -7.34 21.43
C VAL A 510 1.53 -7.72 21.63
N ASP A 511 0.69 -7.39 20.66
CA ASP A 511 -0.69 -7.84 20.57
C ASP A 511 -0.82 -9.00 19.58
N ILE A 512 -1.77 -9.89 19.84
CA ILE A 512 -2.01 -11.09 19.04
C ILE A 512 -3.38 -11.00 18.38
N VAL A 513 -3.42 -11.22 17.06
CA VAL A 513 -4.66 -11.26 16.27
C VAL A 513 -4.77 -12.61 15.55
N ASP A 514 -5.84 -13.36 15.83
CA ASP A 514 -6.09 -14.65 15.19
C ASP A 514 -7.05 -14.51 14.00
N LEU A 515 -6.51 -14.69 12.79
CA LEU A 515 -7.26 -14.64 11.54
C LEU A 515 -8.21 -15.84 11.37
N ALA A 516 -8.03 -16.93 12.13
CA ALA A 516 -8.90 -18.12 12.05
C ALA A 516 -10.35 -17.85 12.46
N THR A 517 -10.59 -16.72 13.13
CA THR A 517 -11.93 -16.21 13.47
C THR A 517 -12.82 -16.00 12.24
N LEU A 518 -12.25 -15.75 11.06
CA LEU A 518 -12.98 -15.60 9.80
C LEU A 518 -13.50 -16.93 9.23
N HIS A 519 -12.59 -17.87 9.02
CA HIS A 519 -12.89 -19.15 8.41
C HIS A 519 -11.88 -20.20 8.91
N PRO A 520 -12.27 -21.09 9.84
CA PRO A 520 -11.32 -21.99 10.52
C PRO A 520 -10.62 -22.96 9.56
N LYS A 521 -11.24 -23.24 8.41
CA LYS A 521 -10.67 -24.10 7.36
C LYS A 521 -9.69 -23.37 6.44
N PHE A 522 -9.77 -22.04 6.25
CA PHE A 522 -9.05 -21.36 5.14
C PHE A 522 -8.27 -20.10 5.53
N ALA A 523 -8.35 -19.63 6.77
CA ALA A 523 -7.71 -18.38 7.21
C ALA A 523 -6.31 -18.58 7.82
N ARG A 524 -5.49 -19.44 7.22
CA ARG A 524 -4.12 -19.75 7.67
C ARG A 524 -3.16 -19.76 6.49
N GLY A 525 -1.92 -19.36 6.75
CA GLY A 525 -0.81 -19.50 5.81
C GLY A 525 -0.78 -18.42 4.73
N TYR A 526 -0.50 -17.20 5.18
CA TYR A 526 -0.31 -16.03 4.36
C TYR A 526 1.18 -15.76 4.22
N PHE A 527 1.64 -15.50 2.99
CA PHE A 527 3.08 -15.32 2.76
C PHE A 527 3.50 -13.85 2.90
N GLY A 528 2.70 -12.90 2.44
CA GLY A 528 2.98 -11.47 2.55
C GLY A 528 1.77 -10.69 3.03
N GLY A 529 1.99 -9.41 3.33
CA GLY A 529 0.94 -8.46 3.65
C GLY A 529 1.34 -7.06 3.22
N PHE A 530 0.38 -6.25 2.80
CA PHE A 530 0.61 -4.86 2.42
C PHE A 530 -0.62 -4.01 2.72
N THR A 531 -0.44 -2.69 2.73
CA THR A 531 -1.51 -1.75 3.07
C THR A 531 -2.06 -1.03 1.84
N VAL A 532 -3.36 -0.78 1.85
CA VAL A 532 -4.02 0.22 1.01
C VAL A 532 -4.89 1.04 1.95
N ASN A 533 -4.55 2.33 2.15
CA ASN A 533 -5.15 3.16 3.19
C ASN A 533 -5.00 2.53 4.59
N ALA A 534 -6.06 2.57 5.40
CA ALA A 534 -6.13 1.95 6.72
C ALA A 534 -6.30 0.43 6.70
N PHE A 535 -6.28 -0.23 5.53
CA PHE A 535 -6.54 -1.66 5.43
C PHE A 535 -5.27 -2.43 5.09
N ALA A 536 -4.99 -3.47 5.86
CA ALA A 536 -4.01 -4.49 5.50
C ALA A 536 -4.67 -5.61 4.70
N TYR A 537 -3.98 -6.08 3.67
CA TYR A 537 -4.37 -7.20 2.83
C TYR A 537 -3.33 -8.31 2.97
N PHE A 538 -3.75 -9.45 3.52
CA PHE A 538 -2.91 -10.63 3.69
C PHE A 538 -2.99 -11.50 2.43
N VAL A 539 -1.83 -11.84 1.88
CA VAL A 539 -1.68 -12.50 0.59
C VAL A 539 -1.83 -14.03 0.77
N PRO A 540 -2.89 -14.64 0.20
CA PRO A 540 -3.19 -16.04 0.44
C PRO A 540 -2.18 -16.94 -0.26
N TYR A 541 -1.55 -17.84 0.49
CA TYR A 541 -0.56 -18.76 -0.04
C TYR A 541 -1.02 -20.20 0.12
N MET A 542 -0.72 -20.85 1.24
CA MET A 542 -0.98 -22.27 1.44
C MET A 542 -1.48 -22.54 2.86
N TRP A 543 -2.50 -23.38 3.02
CA TRP A 543 -2.96 -23.85 4.34
C TRP A 543 -2.14 -25.03 4.91
N THR A 544 -1.29 -25.66 4.10
CA THR A 544 -0.45 -26.79 4.48
C THR A 544 0.76 -26.83 3.55
N ALA A 545 1.96 -27.10 4.10
CA ALA A 545 3.13 -27.38 3.27
C ALA A 545 3.22 -28.85 2.81
N ASN A 546 2.29 -29.73 3.21
CA ASN A 546 2.23 -31.11 2.74
C ASN A 546 1.63 -31.19 1.34
N ASP A 547 2.42 -31.77 0.44
CA ASP A 547 2.12 -32.02 -0.95
C ASP A 547 2.04 -33.52 -1.29
N LEU A 548 2.25 -34.40 -0.30
CA LEU A 548 2.33 -35.85 -0.47
C LEU A 548 1.00 -36.51 -0.81
N SER A 549 -0.13 -35.86 -0.48
CA SER A 549 -1.46 -36.32 -0.87
C SER A 549 -1.86 -35.74 -2.24
N PRO A 550 -1.99 -36.56 -3.30
CA PRO A 550 -2.35 -36.07 -4.64
C PRO A 550 -3.76 -35.45 -4.70
N ALA A 551 -4.61 -35.70 -3.70
CA ALA A 551 -6.01 -35.31 -3.70
C ALA A 551 -6.28 -33.93 -3.08
N VAL A 552 -5.31 -33.32 -2.40
CA VAL A 552 -5.50 -32.04 -1.70
C VAL A 552 -4.59 -30.97 -2.29
N ASN A 553 -5.18 -29.91 -2.84
CA ASN A 553 -4.43 -28.73 -3.24
C ASN A 553 -3.99 -27.96 -1.98
N PRO A 554 -2.68 -27.78 -1.72
CA PRO A 554 -2.21 -27.04 -0.56
C PRO A 554 -2.43 -25.52 -0.66
N TYR A 555 -2.81 -25.00 -1.82
CA TYR A 555 -2.96 -23.55 -2.02
C TYR A 555 -4.41 -23.11 -1.84
N HIS A 556 -4.62 -21.90 -1.31
CA HIS A 556 -5.93 -21.27 -1.16
C HIS A 556 -5.94 -19.84 -1.77
N GLY A 557 -7.13 -19.29 -1.95
CA GLY A 557 -7.36 -17.98 -2.59
C GLY A 557 -8.10 -16.98 -1.71
N VAL A 558 -8.13 -17.20 -0.39
CA VAL A 558 -8.92 -16.37 0.55
C VAL A 558 -8.07 -15.24 1.10
N ILE A 559 -8.26 -14.04 0.57
CA ILE A 559 -7.63 -12.81 1.07
C ILE A 559 -8.28 -12.45 2.41
N ALA A 560 -7.48 -12.22 3.44
CA ALA A 560 -7.94 -11.56 4.66
C ALA A 560 -7.64 -10.06 4.57
N ARG A 561 -8.63 -9.24 4.89
CA ARG A 561 -8.50 -7.78 4.99
C ARG A 561 -8.72 -7.37 6.44
N VAL A 562 -7.79 -6.61 7.00
CA VAL A 562 -7.89 -6.10 8.38
C VAL A 562 -7.94 -4.58 8.34
N ASN A 563 -8.95 -4.00 8.98
CA ASN A 563 -8.98 -2.57 9.26
C ASN A 563 -7.99 -2.28 10.40
N LEU A 564 -6.92 -1.54 10.13
CA LEU A 564 -5.84 -1.32 11.10
C LEU A 564 -6.19 -0.30 12.20
N LEU A 565 -7.29 0.43 12.04
CA LEU A 565 -7.81 1.35 13.05
C LEU A 565 -8.69 0.63 14.09
N THR A 566 -9.50 -0.33 13.64
CA THR A 566 -10.47 -1.04 14.50
C THR A 566 -10.13 -2.51 14.77
N LEU A 567 -9.14 -3.05 14.04
CA LEU A 567 -8.84 -4.48 13.93
C LEU A 567 -10.00 -5.35 13.42
N ALA A 568 -11.06 -4.74 12.86
CA ALA A 568 -12.14 -5.48 12.20
C ALA A 568 -11.59 -6.25 10.99
N ILE A 569 -12.10 -7.46 10.77
CA ILE A 569 -11.57 -8.38 9.76
C ILE A 569 -12.66 -8.74 8.76
N ASP A 570 -12.33 -8.69 7.47
CA ASP A 570 -13.14 -9.14 6.34
C ASP A 570 -12.38 -10.18 5.50
N SER A 571 -13.07 -10.89 4.60
CA SER A 571 -12.42 -11.81 3.67
C SER A 571 -13.02 -11.79 2.26
N LEU A 572 -12.21 -12.19 1.29
CA LEU A 572 -12.60 -12.34 -0.11
C LEU A 572 -12.01 -13.64 -0.69
N ASP A 573 -12.87 -14.55 -1.15
CA ASP A 573 -12.47 -15.79 -1.81
C ASP A 573 -12.35 -15.61 -3.33
N LEU A 574 -11.10 -15.54 -3.81
CA LEU A 574 -10.80 -15.41 -5.24
C LEU A 574 -11.23 -16.63 -6.06
N THR A 575 -11.46 -17.78 -5.43
CA THR A 575 -11.84 -19.02 -6.14
C THR A 575 -13.29 -18.97 -6.65
N LEU A 576 -14.09 -18.04 -6.13
CA LEU A 576 -15.43 -17.72 -6.65
C LEU A 576 -15.37 -16.99 -8.00
N VAL A 577 -14.27 -16.29 -8.28
CA VAL A 577 -14.03 -15.62 -9.58
C VAL A 577 -13.43 -16.63 -10.57
N ASP A 578 -12.38 -17.34 -10.16
CA ASP A 578 -11.76 -18.40 -10.94
C ASP A 578 -11.12 -19.44 -9.98
N PRO A 579 -11.49 -20.74 -10.08
CA PRO A 579 -11.01 -21.79 -9.17
C PRO A 579 -9.49 -21.96 -9.09
N SER A 580 -8.74 -21.43 -10.06
CA SER A 580 -7.28 -21.48 -10.13
C SER A 580 -6.57 -20.34 -9.40
N LEU A 581 -7.29 -19.31 -8.92
CA LEU A 581 -6.72 -18.17 -8.19
C LEU A 581 -6.39 -18.55 -6.75
N LYS A 582 -5.32 -19.32 -6.60
CA LYS A 582 -4.79 -19.83 -5.33
C LYS A 582 -3.28 -19.64 -5.31
N GLY A 583 -2.70 -19.45 -4.13
CA GLY A 583 -1.25 -19.51 -3.95
C GLY A 583 -0.49 -18.34 -4.58
N PHE A 584 -0.68 -17.19 -3.95
CA PHE A 584 0.06 -15.95 -4.18
C PHE A 584 1.13 -15.82 -3.08
N MET A 585 2.22 -15.09 -3.34
CA MET A 585 3.28 -14.92 -2.32
C MET A 585 3.34 -13.50 -1.76
N ARG A 586 3.37 -12.49 -2.62
CA ARG A 586 3.42 -11.08 -2.20
C ARG A 586 2.39 -10.26 -2.96
N GLY A 587 2.34 -8.97 -2.66
CA GLY A 587 1.47 -8.03 -3.34
C GLY A 587 1.91 -6.60 -3.06
N PHE A 588 1.29 -5.66 -3.74
CA PHE A 588 1.57 -4.24 -3.60
C PHE A 588 0.34 -3.40 -3.96
N ALA A 589 0.34 -2.14 -3.51
CA ALA A 589 -0.72 -1.18 -3.77
C ALA A 589 -0.50 -0.44 -5.11
N PHE A 590 -1.61 -0.07 -5.75
CA PHE A 590 -1.63 0.85 -6.89
C PHE A 590 -2.90 1.71 -6.84
N GLY A 591 -2.77 2.98 -6.44
CA GLY A 591 -3.92 3.82 -6.15
C GLY A 591 -4.79 3.15 -5.08
N LYS A 592 -6.05 2.90 -5.42
CA LYS A 592 -7.01 2.17 -4.59
C LYS A 592 -7.04 0.66 -4.81
N TYR A 593 -6.15 0.12 -5.62
CA TYR A 593 -6.15 -1.29 -5.98
C TYR A 593 -5.10 -2.07 -5.19
N ALA A 594 -5.48 -3.29 -4.80
CA ALA A 594 -4.58 -4.29 -4.24
C ALA A 594 -4.15 -5.28 -5.33
N ILE A 595 -2.85 -5.39 -5.58
CA ILE A 595 -2.28 -6.27 -6.62
C ILE A 595 -1.65 -7.50 -5.97
N PHE A 596 -2.01 -8.69 -6.44
CA PHE A 596 -1.51 -9.96 -5.92
C PHE A 596 -0.61 -10.67 -6.93
N VAL A 597 0.57 -11.10 -6.48
CA VAL A 597 1.63 -11.68 -7.31
C VAL A 597 1.47 -13.20 -7.39
N PRO A 598 1.23 -13.77 -8.59
CA PRO A 598 0.97 -15.19 -8.74
C PRO A 598 2.23 -16.02 -8.61
N HIS A 599 2.14 -17.12 -7.85
CA HIS A 599 3.26 -18.03 -7.66
C HIS A 599 2.92 -19.45 -8.10
N LYS A 600 2.24 -20.22 -7.23
CA LYS A 600 2.01 -21.66 -7.41
C LYS A 600 0.61 -22.03 -6.95
N ASN A 601 -0.14 -22.75 -7.77
CA ASN A 601 -1.54 -23.09 -7.49
C ASN A 601 -1.87 -24.59 -7.64
N GLY A 602 -0.88 -25.46 -7.89
CA GLY A 602 -1.06 -26.91 -8.09
C GLY A 602 -0.25 -27.80 -7.13
N PRO A 603 -0.70 -29.04 -6.85
CA PRO A 603 -0.04 -29.99 -5.95
C PRO A 603 1.31 -30.47 -6.51
N HIS A 604 2.31 -30.68 -5.65
CA HIS A 604 3.71 -30.89 -6.04
C HIS A 604 3.99 -32.21 -6.78
N ASN A 605 3.14 -33.23 -6.60
CA ASN A 605 3.39 -34.63 -6.98
C ASN A 605 2.67 -35.12 -8.25
N ALA A 606 2.08 -34.22 -9.04
CA ALA A 606 1.80 -34.56 -10.44
C ALA A 606 3.14 -34.60 -11.17
N THR A 607 3.84 -35.74 -11.13
CA THR A 607 5.00 -36.00 -11.99
C THR A 607 4.56 -35.79 -13.44
N PRO A 608 5.03 -34.75 -14.14
CA PRO A 608 4.55 -34.51 -15.49
C PRO A 608 5.26 -35.51 -16.42
N ARG A 609 4.66 -36.69 -16.61
CA ARG A 609 5.04 -37.58 -17.72
C ARG A 609 4.66 -36.86 -19.02
N ARG A 610 5.58 -36.04 -19.53
CA ARG A 610 5.50 -35.22 -20.77
C ARG A 610 4.56 -34.01 -20.63
N LEU A 611 5.14 -32.80 -20.52
CA LEU A 611 4.37 -31.56 -20.36
C LEU A 611 3.69 -31.14 -21.67
N ASN A 612 2.36 -31.12 -21.66
CA ASN A 612 1.58 -30.11 -22.38
C ASN A 612 1.48 -28.85 -21.50
N SER A 613 1.40 -27.66 -22.12
CA SER A 613 1.42 -26.32 -21.49
C SER A 613 0.37 -26.06 -20.38
N SER A 614 -0.57 -26.98 -20.18
CA SER A 614 -1.69 -26.93 -19.23
C SER A 614 -1.39 -27.51 -17.84
N GLN A 615 -0.24 -28.15 -17.61
CA GLN A 615 0.02 -28.94 -16.38
C GLN A 615 1.15 -28.39 -15.49
N LYS A 616 1.63 -27.15 -15.71
CA LYS A 616 2.60 -26.51 -14.81
C LYS A 616 1.90 -26.07 -13.52
N GLN A 617 2.47 -26.42 -12.37
CA GLN A 617 1.95 -26.08 -11.02
C GLN A 617 2.05 -24.57 -10.69
N HIS A 618 2.90 -23.84 -11.43
CA HIS A 618 3.02 -22.39 -11.35
C HIS A 618 2.14 -21.74 -12.41
N PHE A 619 1.60 -20.57 -12.08
CA PHE A 619 0.66 -19.85 -12.93
C PHE A 619 1.06 -18.37 -13.07
N GLY A 620 0.45 -17.68 -14.03
CA GLY A 620 0.77 -16.29 -14.39
C GLY A 620 -0.44 -15.35 -14.37
N LYS A 621 -1.47 -15.67 -13.57
CA LYS A 621 -2.67 -14.84 -13.46
C LYS A 621 -2.49 -13.80 -12.37
N ILE A 622 -2.15 -12.57 -12.75
CA ILE A 622 -2.12 -11.44 -11.83
C ILE A 622 -3.55 -11.08 -11.45
N VAL A 623 -3.77 -10.79 -10.18
CA VAL A 623 -5.06 -10.34 -9.66
C VAL A 623 -4.96 -8.89 -9.20
N ARG A 624 -5.94 -8.08 -9.61
CA ARG A 624 -6.16 -6.71 -9.14
C ARG A 624 -7.52 -6.64 -8.45
N VAL A 625 -7.55 -6.19 -7.19
CA VAL A 625 -8.79 -6.04 -6.41
C VAL A 625 -9.07 -4.56 -6.18
N ASN A 626 -10.29 -4.12 -6.53
CA ASN A 626 -10.79 -2.80 -6.19
C ASN A 626 -11.17 -2.75 -4.70
N THR A 627 -10.48 -1.95 -3.91
CA THR A 627 -10.69 -1.93 -2.44
C THR A 627 -12.01 -1.29 -1.99
N ASP A 628 -12.66 -0.51 -2.86
CA ASP A 628 -14.01 0.02 -2.61
C ASP A 628 -15.09 -1.06 -2.84
N MET A 629 -14.78 -2.11 -3.60
CA MET A 629 -15.69 -3.22 -3.93
C MET A 629 -15.01 -4.54 -3.56
N PHE A 630 -14.87 -4.79 -2.26
CA PHE A 630 -14.19 -5.97 -1.74
C PHE A 630 -15.10 -7.21 -1.78
N SER A 631 -15.47 -7.60 -2.99
CA SER A 631 -16.30 -8.75 -3.35
C SER A 631 -15.77 -9.37 -4.65
N PRO A 632 -16.24 -10.55 -5.07
CA PRO A 632 -15.84 -11.15 -6.36
C PRO A 632 -16.02 -10.22 -7.57
N ASP A 633 -17.01 -9.32 -7.52
CA ASP A 633 -17.29 -8.35 -8.61
C ASP A 633 -16.19 -7.27 -8.77
N GLY A 634 -15.43 -7.01 -7.70
CA GLY A 634 -14.32 -6.05 -7.71
C GLY A 634 -12.97 -6.64 -8.13
N VAL A 635 -12.96 -7.88 -8.62
CA VAL A 635 -11.73 -8.63 -8.97
C VAL A 635 -11.51 -8.62 -10.47
N GLU A 636 -10.32 -8.20 -10.89
CA GLU A 636 -9.84 -8.29 -12.27
C GLU A 636 -8.64 -9.23 -12.37
N VAL A 637 -8.58 -9.99 -13.48
CA VAL A 637 -7.56 -11.02 -13.70
C VAL A 637 -6.87 -10.82 -15.04
N LEU A 638 -5.54 -10.81 -15.04
CA LEU A 638 -4.72 -10.74 -16.24
C LEU A 638 -3.81 -11.98 -16.33
N ASP A 639 -4.04 -12.84 -17.33
CA ASP A 639 -3.22 -14.03 -17.58
C ASP A 639 -2.01 -13.67 -18.47
N LEU A 640 -0.85 -13.48 -17.83
CA LEU A 640 0.40 -13.14 -18.51
C LEU A 640 0.83 -14.18 -19.54
N THR A 641 0.41 -15.44 -19.37
CA THR A 641 0.86 -16.55 -20.21
C THR A 641 0.18 -16.60 -21.57
N LYS A 642 -0.96 -15.90 -21.67
CA LYS A 642 -1.80 -15.82 -22.87
C LYS A 642 -1.84 -14.42 -23.46
N THR A 643 -1.52 -13.42 -22.65
CA THR A 643 -1.57 -12.02 -23.08
C THR A 643 -0.50 -11.73 -24.13
N LEU A 644 -0.94 -11.08 -25.21
CA LEU A 644 -0.08 -10.55 -26.25
C LEU A 644 0.81 -9.44 -25.69
N ARG A 645 2.13 -9.61 -25.82
CA ARG A 645 3.10 -8.61 -25.37
C ARG A 645 2.98 -7.35 -26.21
N THR A 646 2.99 -6.21 -25.54
CA THR A 646 3.11 -4.88 -26.17
C THR A 646 4.58 -4.59 -26.56
N GLN A 647 5.21 -5.55 -27.23
CA GLN A 647 6.59 -5.57 -27.74
C GLN A 647 6.62 -6.34 -29.08
N ILE A 648 7.71 -6.22 -29.84
CA ILE A 648 7.91 -7.03 -31.07
C ILE A 648 8.87 -8.19 -30.74
N PRO A 649 8.59 -9.43 -31.18
CA PRO A 649 7.33 -9.86 -31.79
C PRO A 649 6.19 -9.86 -30.77
N ASN A 650 5.01 -9.45 -31.22
CA ASN A 650 3.81 -9.48 -30.40
C ASN A 650 3.28 -10.92 -30.34
N MET A 651 3.67 -11.63 -29.29
CA MET A 651 3.26 -13.01 -29.05
C MET A 651 3.17 -13.28 -27.54
N PRO A 652 2.35 -14.25 -27.11
CA PRO A 652 2.30 -14.69 -25.72
C PRO A 652 3.60 -15.37 -25.30
N ASP A 653 3.88 -15.38 -24.00
CA ASP A 653 5.01 -16.10 -23.42
C ASP A 653 4.53 -17.01 -22.28
N VAL A 654 4.52 -18.31 -22.56
CA VAL A 654 4.02 -19.34 -21.62
C VAL A 654 4.87 -19.48 -20.37
N GLU A 655 6.09 -18.92 -20.34
CA GLU A 655 7.02 -18.96 -19.21
C GLU A 655 6.79 -17.85 -18.19
N LEU A 656 5.87 -16.89 -18.43
CA LEU A 656 5.55 -15.80 -17.51
C LEU A 656 4.67 -16.28 -16.35
N ARG A 657 5.26 -17.06 -15.45
CA ARG A 657 4.60 -17.72 -14.32
C ARG A 657 5.54 -17.77 -13.12
N GLY A 658 4.97 -17.91 -11.92
CA GLY A 658 5.76 -18.24 -10.74
C GLY A 658 6.66 -17.09 -10.27
N PHE A 659 6.08 -15.90 -10.17
CA PHE A 659 6.73 -14.73 -9.61
C PHE A 659 6.71 -14.82 -8.08
N LEU A 660 7.64 -14.14 -7.40
CA LEU A 660 7.71 -14.16 -5.93
C LEU A 660 7.30 -12.81 -5.32
N GLY A 661 7.64 -11.71 -5.99
CA GLY A 661 7.36 -10.36 -5.53
C GLY A 661 7.18 -9.37 -6.67
N GLY A 662 7.15 -8.10 -6.32
CA GLY A 662 6.96 -7.01 -7.26
C GLY A 662 6.82 -5.67 -6.57
N GLY A 663 6.69 -4.63 -7.36
CA GLY A 663 6.41 -3.28 -6.89
C GLY A 663 5.83 -2.45 -8.01
N ALA A 664 5.33 -1.26 -7.69
CA ALA A 664 4.80 -0.34 -8.67
C ALA A 664 5.62 0.94 -8.71
N SER A 665 5.78 1.47 -9.93
CA SER A 665 6.32 2.80 -10.14
C SER A 665 5.69 3.50 -11.34
N GLY A 666 5.35 4.78 -11.16
CA GLY A 666 4.51 5.49 -12.12
C GLY A 666 3.16 4.77 -12.28
N GLN A 667 2.71 4.58 -13.51
CA GLN A 667 1.52 3.78 -13.84
C GLN A 667 1.79 2.27 -14.00
N TYR A 668 3.01 1.80 -13.73
CA TYR A 668 3.45 0.45 -14.07
C TYR A 668 3.70 -0.41 -12.85
N GLY A 669 3.33 -1.68 -12.94
CA GLY A 669 3.69 -2.74 -12.00
C GLY A 669 4.80 -3.62 -12.57
N PHE A 670 5.75 -3.99 -11.73
CA PHE A 670 6.90 -4.81 -12.07
C PHE A 670 6.85 -6.11 -11.27
N PHE A 671 6.93 -7.25 -11.95
CA PHE A 671 6.84 -8.58 -11.35
C PHE A 671 8.20 -9.26 -11.41
N VAL A 672 8.66 -9.73 -10.25
CA VAL A 672 10.02 -10.25 -10.03
C VAL A 672 10.07 -11.73 -10.38
N PRO A 673 10.92 -12.13 -11.33
CA PRO A 673 10.99 -13.52 -11.77
C PRO A 673 11.65 -14.39 -10.72
N TYR A 674 11.06 -15.56 -10.49
CA TYR A 674 11.58 -16.54 -9.56
C TYR A 674 11.67 -17.94 -10.19
N PHE A 675 10.62 -18.76 -10.08
CA PHE A 675 10.63 -20.14 -10.59
C PHE A 675 9.33 -20.43 -11.34
N ASN A 676 9.43 -20.76 -12.62
CA ASN A 676 8.27 -20.87 -13.50
C ASN A 676 7.64 -22.28 -13.55
N GLY A 677 8.04 -23.17 -12.65
CA GLY A 677 7.65 -24.58 -12.63
C GLY A 677 8.55 -25.52 -13.43
N VAL A 678 9.52 -24.98 -14.18
CA VAL A 678 10.51 -25.77 -14.94
C VAL A 678 11.93 -25.36 -14.54
N ARG A 679 12.21 -24.06 -14.49
CA ARG A 679 13.52 -23.51 -14.14
C ARG A 679 13.38 -22.15 -13.47
N PHE A 680 14.47 -21.67 -12.87
CA PHE A 680 14.55 -20.29 -12.41
C PHE A 680 14.60 -19.34 -13.61
N ALA A 681 13.85 -18.24 -13.49
CA ALA A 681 13.62 -17.29 -14.57
C ALA A 681 14.34 -15.96 -14.32
N GLY A 682 14.69 -15.26 -15.40
CA GLY A 682 15.20 -13.88 -15.39
C GLY A 682 14.34 -12.95 -16.25
N LYS A 683 13.04 -13.21 -16.38
CA LYS A 683 12.11 -12.40 -17.16
C LYS A 683 11.29 -11.47 -16.27
N VAL A 684 11.74 -10.24 -16.13
CA VAL A 684 11.01 -9.18 -15.41
C VAL A 684 9.82 -8.73 -16.24
N VAL A 685 8.62 -8.76 -15.67
CA VAL A 685 7.40 -8.35 -16.38
C VAL A 685 6.98 -6.96 -15.94
N ARG A 686 6.70 -6.08 -16.89
CA ARG A 686 6.10 -4.76 -16.69
C ARG A 686 4.66 -4.76 -17.19
N VAL A 687 3.72 -4.29 -16.38
CA VAL A 687 2.29 -4.17 -16.71
C VAL A 687 1.83 -2.75 -16.48
N ASN A 688 1.11 -2.14 -17.44
CA ASN A 688 0.40 -0.89 -17.16
C ASN A 688 -0.78 -1.20 -16.24
N LEU A 689 -0.75 -0.69 -15.00
CA LEU A 689 -1.76 -0.97 -13.98
C LEU A 689 -2.99 -0.08 -14.10
N GLY A 690 -2.94 1.01 -14.85
CA GLY A 690 -4.11 1.83 -15.16
C GLY A 690 -5.04 1.12 -16.12
N THR A 691 -4.51 0.69 -17.27
CA THR A 691 -5.30 -0.02 -18.31
C THR A 691 -5.39 -1.53 -18.09
N PHE A 692 -4.53 -2.09 -17.24
CA PHE A 692 -4.49 -3.49 -16.83
C PHE A 692 -4.44 -4.51 -17.99
N ASN A 693 -3.81 -4.14 -19.11
CA ASN A 693 -3.76 -4.97 -20.32
C ASN A 693 -2.45 -4.86 -21.13
N ARG A 694 -1.60 -3.86 -20.86
CA ARG A 694 -0.34 -3.66 -21.60
C ARG A 694 0.80 -4.37 -20.87
N VAL A 695 1.24 -5.49 -21.43
CA VAL A 695 2.29 -6.35 -20.86
C VAL A 695 3.58 -6.21 -21.63
N GLN A 696 4.70 -6.14 -20.93
CA GLN A 696 6.04 -6.14 -21.49
C GLN A 696 6.97 -7.00 -20.66
N VAL A 697 8.00 -7.54 -21.28
CA VAL A 697 8.93 -8.50 -20.69
C VAL A 697 10.34 -8.05 -20.98
N LEU A 698 11.15 -7.94 -19.93
CA LEU A 698 12.59 -7.73 -19.99
C LEU A 698 13.29 -9.01 -19.54
N ASP A 699 14.03 -9.65 -20.44
CA ASP A 699 14.83 -10.84 -20.18
C ASP A 699 16.27 -10.43 -19.85
N ILE A 700 16.57 -10.38 -18.55
CA ILE A 700 17.90 -9.96 -18.08
C ILE A 700 18.95 -11.06 -18.25
N THR A 701 18.55 -12.30 -18.58
CA THR A 701 19.51 -13.39 -18.81
C THR A 701 20.29 -13.22 -20.11
N GLN A 702 19.91 -12.25 -20.95
CA GLN A 702 20.67 -11.85 -22.13
C GLN A 702 21.92 -11.03 -21.80
N VAL A 703 22.01 -10.49 -20.57
CA VAL A 703 23.23 -9.84 -20.05
C VAL A 703 24.17 -10.87 -19.44
N ASP A 704 23.62 -11.75 -18.60
CA ASP A 704 24.31 -12.84 -17.94
C ASP A 704 23.29 -13.94 -17.64
N ASP A 705 23.53 -15.16 -18.13
CA ASP A 705 22.58 -16.26 -18.06
C ASP A 705 22.25 -16.71 -16.62
N THR A 706 23.08 -16.33 -15.65
CA THR A 706 22.88 -16.64 -14.22
C THR A 706 21.99 -15.65 -13.48
N LEU A 707 21.54 -14.56 -14.13
CA LEU A 707 20.62 -13.57 -13.55
C LEU A 707 19.19 -14.11 -13.48
N ARG A 708 18.98 -15.08 -12.59
CA ARG A 708 17.74 -15.83 -12.41
C ARG A 708 17.39 -15.93 -10.93
N GLY A 709 16.11 -16.07 -10.63
CA GLY A 709 15.67 -16.50 -9.31
C GLY A 709 15.84 -15.45 -8.20
N PHE A 710 15.12 -14.34 -8.34
CA PHE A 710 15.12 -13.24 -7.39
C PHE A 710 13.94 -13.36 -6.41
N SER A 711 14.16 -12.96 -5.15
CA SER A 711 13.16 -13.06 -4.06
C SER A 711 12.32 -11.78 -3.89
N GLY A 712 12.70 -10.68 -4.52
CA GLY A 712 12.00 -9.42 -4.37
C GLY A 712 12.63 -8.31 -5.16
N ALA A 713 12.05 -7.13 -5.00
CA ALA A 713 12.59 -5.91 -5.58
C ALA A 713 12.33 -4.72 -4.65
N VAL A 714 13.28 -3.78 -4.65
CA VAL A 714 13.17 -2.51 -3.94
C VAL A 714 13.17 -1.38 -4.98
N MET A 715 12.16 -0.52 -4.93
CA MET A 715 12.13 0.69 -5.77
C MET A 715 13.04 1.74 -5.15
N SER A 716 13.82 2.42 -5.99
CA SER A 716 14.67 3.52 -5.51
C SER A 716 13.82 4.61 -4.87
N ALA A 717 14.21 5.01 -3.67
CA ALA A 717 13.60 6.06 -2.87
C ALA A 717 14.22 7.44 -3.17
N LEU A 718 15.43 7.47 -3.73
CA LEU A 718 16.09 8.73 -4.08
C LEU A 718 15.36 9.40 -5.25
N PRO A 719 14.98 10.67 -5.13
CA PRO A 719 14.32 11.39 -6.22
C PRO A 719 15.34 11.72 -7.29
N GLU A 720 15.19 11.13 -8.47
CA GLU A 720 16.04 11.40 -9.62
C GLU A 720 15.21 11.87 -10.82
N PRO A 721 15.73 12.80 -11.64
CA PRO A 721 15.09 13.17 -12.90
C PRO A 721 14.92 11.95 -13.81
N LEU A 722 13.71 11.78 -14.33
CA LEU A 722 13.42 10.71 -15.29
C LEU A 722 13.82 11.13 -16.70
N ASP A 723 14.44 10.22 -17.44
CA ASP A 723 14.73 10.36 -18.87
C ASP A 723 13.44 10.35 -19.70
N THR A 724 12.40 9.68 -19.21
CA THR A 724 11.08 9.59 -19.83
C THR A 724 9.99 9.43 -18.77
N SER A 725 8.83 10.07 -18.99
CA SER A 725 7.70 10.00 -18.04
C SER A 725 7.18 8.57 -17.89
N MET A 726 6.97 8.15 -16.63
CA MET A 726 6.32 6.88 -16.30
C MET A 726 4.81 7.02 -16.01
N TRP A 727 4.21 8.17 -16.29
CA TRP A 727 2.81 8.49 -15.97
C TRP A 727 1.92 8.62 -17.22
N ASN A 728 2.28 9.47 -18.18
CA ASN A 728 1.46 9.76 -19.37
C ASN A 728 2.26 9.61 -20.67
N TRP A 729 2.72 8.40 -20.95
CA TRP A 729 3.57 8.20 -22.12
C TRP A 729 2.77 7.93 -23.40
N THR A 730 2.79 8.91 -24.29
CA THR A 730 2.33 8.83 -25.69
C THR A 730 3.55 8.72 -26.60
N ILE A 731 3.53 7.80 -27.57
CA ILE A 731 4.55 7.78 -28.63
C ILE A 731 4.29 8.99 -29.53
N PRO A 732 5.28 9.85 -29.78
CA PRO A 732 5.15 10.84 -30.85
C PRO A 732 4.90 10.10 -32.17
N GLU A 733 3.83 10.44 -32.91
CA GLU A 733 3.54 9.81 -34.21
C GLU A 733 4.82 9.78 -35.07
N GLY A 734 5.19 8.57 -35.52
CA GLY A 734 6.30 8.40 -36.43
C GLY A 734 6.01 9.13 -37.74
N THR A 735 7.02 9.79 -38.31
CA THR A 735 7.00 10.23 -39.70
C THR A 735 6.62 9.04 -40.58
N ARG A 736 5.54 9.17 -41.36
CA ARG A 736 5.07 8.17 -42.35
C ARG A 736 6.03 7.97 -43.54
N ALA A 737 7.27 8.45 -43.44
CA ALA A 737 8.26 8.29 -44.49
C ALA A 737 8.62 6.80 -44.60
N ALA A 738 8.27 6.19 -45.72
CA ALA A 738 8.67 4.84 -46.04
C ALA A 738 10.20 4.75 -46.06
N TYR A 739 10.76 3.85 -45.25
CA TYR A 739 12.18 3.52 -45.37
C TYR A 739 12.32 2.53 -46.52
N THR A 740 13.12 2.89 -47.52
CA THR A 740 13.67 1.93 -48.48
C THR A 740 14.65 1.05 -47.72
N PHE A 741 14.31 -0.23 -47.59
CA PHE A 741 15.29 -1.25 -47.23
C PHE A 741 16.36 -1.25 -48.31
N ILE A 742 17.58 -0.82 -47.98
CA ILE A 742 18.74 -1.18 -48.79
C ILE A 742 19.04 -2.63 -48.38
N HIS A 743 18.58 -3.57 -49.20
CA HIS A 743 19.21 -4.88 -49.22
C HIS A 743 20.64 -4.66 -49.72
N GLU A 744 21.63 -4.81 -48.84
CA GLU A 744 23.00 -5.08 -49.29
C GLU A 744 23.04 -6.54 -49.77
N GLU A 745 22.63 -6.73 -51.02
CA GLU A 745 23.14 -7.84 -51.82
C GLU A 745 24.24 -7.28 -52.72
N ASN A 746 25.48 -7.72 -52.43
CA ASN A 746 26.75 -7.55 -53.16
C ASN A 746 27.65 -6.36 -52.78
N ALA A 747 28.48 -6.56 -51.74
CA ALA A 747 29.94 -6.31 -51.77
C ALA A 747 30.64 -7.00 -50.59
#